data_AF-A0A1Q6KF68-F1
#
_entry.id   AF-A0A1Q6KF68-F1
#
_cell.length_a   1.000
_cell.length_b   1.000
_cell.length_c   1.000
_cell.angle_alpha   90.00
_cell.angle_beta   90.00
_cell.angle_gamma   90.00
#
_symmetry.space_group_name_H-M   'P 1'
#
loop_
_entity.id
_entity.type
_entity.pdbx_description
1 polymer ?
#
loop_
_entity_poly.entity_id
_entity_poly.type
_entity_poly.pdbx_seq_one_letter_code
_entity_poly.pdbx_strand_id
1 'polypeptide(L)'
;MRKTKGKKVFFIAIAIIILVSFSVVIYGTNNIVNPTSITFKDSNLYDSMKKQLSAKKLNYNANDVEKTIEISKNDISKITELDLSSSAIADLSGLENFQDISTLNLSKNSVTSADSLDQLSKITSLNVAENQINTNLLSAISNLSSLTQLDMTNTKMNSDQLEYLKTLTNLKTLILAGNNISAIEKISNLNGITKLDISVNTSFTDFLQLVSFTNLTELNVSGTGITTFSGSEEGTGIGRLSKLEKLYASDNKGIVSSSGIDAIFETHSEYTDNGYENIPYLSNLKFLNLSSIGTLGNRPNISFYSFKELKSLKELHLASNEINSIYGVADLTGLDVLDLKDNNISDIEYLVNKNGNEIDVENSLRAGKIDLNGNKIVDISVFSEYPGDLYWLDLSNNSIYDIEPLSKYGFSSSNNNGKELFLENENITFGLYDKSIDIDHYIIMPTIFRYSMDSSKFAYFSGTEFEYSDGVRKNTDYTEPEEYNVIVNHEKTREDDLTVTIRGGITDGSTLHFKIGEYGDTNCYIESVYFKDSQLYSKIEGVVTAKVAERNLKYHITVPLIINVDRDAISSIDELNLQHTDSSSDTKIKDLTGLENFGNLQTLYLQNNDVSTIEQFYACESLRILNLASNSNINNNNKSIVNLRNLETLNLSNTGLTNIDFLNELYETGYCELVVLDISDNPKLNNIEGIEKITTLQSLGLSNTNLDDNKTSKLNVLTNLTTLNINGNQIKNIDIVSNLKLLKYFYFNNNKIESLEPLKGKTFYELEFTGNNIKNISALSSHRTINNLKMDNNQIEDVSVLSRISMSNEQNLSVNGQKIVRLLDKSSSGKVNIVLPQIFLASQQSGNKIYSSNELSLTNCELDSTGQNVIVDADKLNGEVAQVEIVSGKAKGTVLTISAPLNAIITYEPSNTEKTNQNVIARISFNQSRREIKITNNDGKDTYTFEQNGEFTFTYVDQYRVEGSATAIVQNIDKKAPVAQVSQVQKNEQVEVTITVNEKVADVEGWTSQQLTNGSMTLTKVYSQDTTEDVKLEDEAGNVTTINVKVQIKRISDVLTSNTLKISETDLNIKKVYPKTTVLNFKKSINSEMEYTILNKSGTELSDSSYIGTGCQVKMKNDKVYTVIVWGDLTGNGKISLTELARISKIFAEQSTSTDLEKSAIDINMNGKLDLVELAAIARLQLK
;
A
#
# COMPACT_ATOMS: atom_id res chain seq x y z
N MET A 1 77.25 -47.05 -52.10
CA MET A 1 76.38 -46.38 -53.09
C MET A 1 74.92 -46.62 -52.70
N ARG A 2 74.02 -45.65 -52.96
CA ARG A 2 72.53 -45.78 -52.96
C ARG A 2 71.81 -46.22 -51.66
N LYS A 3 70.63 -45.62 -51.42
CA LYS A 3 69.55 -45.93 -50.43
C LYS A 3 69.96 -46.26 -48.97
N THR A 4 69.65 -45.32 -48.05
CA THR A 4 68.82 -45.47 -46.81
C THR A 4 69.18 -44.43 -45.74
N LYS A 5 68.51 -43.27 -45.75
CA LYS A 5 68.41 -42.33 -44.61
C LYS A 5 66.98 -41.80 -44.52
N GLY A 6 66.06 -42.65 -44.07
CA GLY A 6 64.62 -42.36 -44.06
C GLY A 6 63.86 -43.13 -42.97
N LYS A 7 64.43 -43.25 -41.76
CA LYS A 7 63.78 -43.86 -40.58
C LYS A 7 64.35 -43.48 -39.20
N LYS A 8 65.42 -42.66 -39.12
CA LYS A 8 66.01 -42.20 -37.84
C LYS A 8 65.74 -40.74 -37.45
N VAL A 9 65.14 -39.93 -38.33
CA VAL A 9 64.56 -38.62 -37.96
C VAL A 9 63.14 -38.79 -37.39
N PHE A 10 62.42 -39.82 -37.83
CA PHE A 10 61.02 -40.10 -37.45
C PHE A 10 60.84 -40.41 -35.95
N PHE A 11 61.77 -41.12 -35.31
CA PHE A 11 61.67 -41.46 -33.89
C PHE A 11 62.10 -40.32 -32.94
N ILE A 12 62.95 -39.39 -33.38
CA ILE A 12 63.24 -38.17 -32.59
C ILE A 12 62.09 -37.17 -32.74
N ALA A 13 61.47 -37.08 -33.92
CA ALA A 13 60.25 -36.30 -34.11
C ALA A 13 59.10 -36.78 -33.21
N ILE A 14 58.85 -38.09 -33.13
CA ILE A 14 57.79 -38.64 -32.26
C ILE A 14 58.12 -38.48 -30.77
N ALA A 15 59.39 -38.60 -30.36
CA ALA A 15 59.78 -38.33 -28.96
C ALA A 15 59.61 -36.85 -28.56
N ILE A 16 59.88 -35.90 -29.47
CA ILE A 16 59.62 -34.48 -29.23
C ILE A 16 58.11 -34.18 -29.27
N ILE A 17 57.34 -34.81 -30.15
CA ILE A 17 55.87 -34.69 -30.17
C ILE A 17 55.23 -35.23 -28.89
N ILE A 18 55.78 -36.30 -28.29
CA ILE A 18 55.30 -36.87 -27.02
C ILE A 18 55.76 -36.08 -25.78
N LEU A 19 56.93 -35.43 -25.81
CA LEU A 19 57.38 -34.56 -24.72
C LEU A 19 56.76 -33.15 -24.77
N VAL A 20 56.37 -32.66 -25.96
CA VAL A 20 55.55 -31.43 -26.08
C VAL A 20 54.10 -31.68 -25.64
N SER A 21 53.58 -32.91 -25.76
CA SER A 21 52.23 -33.27 -25.27
C SER A 21 52.16 -33.68 -23.80
N PHE A 22 53.25 -33.58 -23.02
CA PHE A 22 53.25 -33.79 -21.56
C PHE A 22 53.89 -32.65 -20.75
N SER A 23 54.05 -31.47 -21.34
CA SER A 23 54.51 -30.25 -20.63
C SER A 23 53.80 -28.97 -21.08
N VAL A 24 52.58 -29.08 -21.64
CA VAL A 24 51.61 -27.98 -21.75
C VAL A 24 50.22 -28.46 -21.32
N VAL A 25 50.11 -28.84 -20.04
CA VAL A 25 48.82 -28.86 -19.32
C VAL A 25 48.53 -27.47 -18.71
N ILE A 26 49.42 -26.50 -18.93
CA ILE A 26 49.28 -25.09 -18.54
C ILE A 26 49.69 -24.23 -19.75
N TYR A 27 48.76 -24.09 -20.70
CA TYR A 27 48.56 -22.95 -21.62
C TYR A 27 47.48 -23.40 -22.61
N GLY A 28 46.21 -23.38 -22.15
CA GLY A 28 45.09 -23.47 -23.06
C GLY A 28 45.16 -22.27 -24.01
N THR A 29 45.25 -22.53 -25.31
CA THR A 29 45.25 -21.47 -26.31
C THR A 29 43.88 -20.80 -26.32
N ASN A 30 43.78 -19.66 -25.62
CA ASN A 30 42.68 -18.74 -25.80
C ASN A 30 42.60 -18.37 -27.29
N ASN A 31 41.60 -18.91 -27.98
CA ASN A 31 41.08 -18.24 -29.16
C ASN A 31 40.51 -16.91 -28.66
N ILE A 32 41.32 -15.85 -28.72
CA ILE A 32 40.85 -14.48 -28.55
C ILE A 32 39.98 -14.19 -29.78
N VAL A 33 38.71 -14.56 -29.68
CA VAL A 33 37.69 -14.09 -30.60
C VAL A 33 37.46 -12.64 -30.24
N ASN A 34 38.12 -11.72 -30.96
CA ASN A 34 37.91 -10.30 -30.76
C ASN A 34 36.40 -10.01 -30.90
N PRO A 35 35.76 -9.40 -29.89
CA PRO A 35 34.37 -8.96 -30.03
C PRO A 35 34.27 -7.95 -31.16
N THR A 36 33.13 -7.94 -31.84
CA THR A 36 32.77 -6.88 -32.80
C THR A 36 31.93 -5.86 -32.04
N SER A 37 32.35 -4.60 -32.05
CA SER A 37 31.54 -3.49 -31.55
C SER A 37 30.49 -3.11 -32.58
N ILE A 38 29.22 -3.16 -32.17
CA ILE A 38 28.07 -2.70 -32.98
C ILE A 38 27.48 -1.47 -32.32
N THR A 39 27.51 -0.33 -33.02
CA THR A 39 26.93 0.93 -32.57
C THR A 39 25.51 1.09 -33.13
N PHE A 40 24.55 1.39 -32.27
CA PHE A 40 23.16 1.65 -32.68
C PHE A 40 22.85 3.14 -32.54
N LYS A 41 22.30 3.78 -33.59
CA LYS A 41 21.98 5.23 -33.55
C LYS A 41 20.79 5.50 -32.64
N ASP A 42 19.74 4.71 -32.80
CA ASP A 42 18.51 4.79 -32.02
C ASP A 42 18.74 4.19 -30.61
N SER A 43 18.39 4.94 -29.56
CA SER A 43 18.48 4.46 -28.16
C SER A 43 17.52 3.33 -27.88
N ASN A 44 16.32 3.38 -28.46
CA ASN A 44 15.28 2.39 -28.23
C ASN A 44 15.66 1.07 -28.90
N LEU A 45 16.31 1.13 -30.07
CA LEU A 45 16.91 -0.04 -30.72
C LEU A 45 18.06 -0.60 -29.87
N TYR A 46 18.97 0.25 -29.39
CA TYR A 46 20.07 -0.17 -28.49
C TYR A 46 19.54 -0.89 -27.25
N ASP A 47 18.56 -0.32 -26.55
CA ASP A 47 17.99 -0.89 -25.33
C ASP A 47 17.22 -2.20 -25.61
N SER A 48 16.49 -2.27 -26.73
CA SER A 48 15.80 -3.48 -27.17
C SER A 48 16.78 -4.60 -27.53
N MET A 49 17.85 -4.29 -28.25
CA MET A 49 18.92 -5.23 -28.57
C MET A 49 19.67 -5.67 -27.31
N LYS A 50 19.97 -4.74 -26.39
CA LYS A 50 20.57 -5.07 -25.09
C LYS A 50 19.70 -6.04 -24.28
N LYS A 51 18.38 -5.82 -24.24
CA LYS A 51 17.41 -6.73 -23.62
C LYS A 51 17.44 -8.11 -24.27
N GLN A 52 17.29 -8.19 -25.59
CA GLN A 52 17.29 -9.46 -26.34
C GLN A 52 18.60 -10.26 -26.20
N LEU A 53 19.73 -9.56 -26.10
CA LEU A 53 21.06 -10.18 -26.03
C LEU A 53 21.50 -10.55 -24.61
N SER A 54 20.85 -10.00 -23.57
CA SER A 54 21.28 -10.12 -22.15
C SER A 54 21.42 -11.57 -21.64
N ALA A 55 20.68 -12.52 -22.21
CA ALA A 55 20.76 -13.94 -21.85
C ALA A 55 22.10 -14.62 -22.19
N LYS A 56 22.96 -14.02 -23.04
CA LYS A 56 24.16 -14.68 -23.61
C LYS A 56 25.50 -14.36 -22.91
N LYS A 57 25.51 -13.76 -21.71
CA LYS A 57 26.74 -13.32 -20.99
C LYS A 57 27.68 -12.44 -21.84
N LEU A 58 27.16 -11.32 -22.32
CA LEU A 58 27.95 -10.33 -23.05
C LEU A 58 28.60 -9.31 -22.10
N ASN A 59 29.74 -8.76 -22.50
CA ASN A 59 30.35 -7.62 -21.83
C ASN A 59 29.62 -6.35 -22.27
N TYR A 60 28.80 -5.80 -21.38
CA TYR A 60 28.23 -4.47 -21.55
C TYR A 60 29.10 -3.46 -20.80
N ASN A 61 29.47 -2.37 -21.46
CA ASN A 61 30.10 -1.26 -20.77
C ASN A 61 29.03 -0.55 -19.93
N ALA A 62 29.25 -0.41 -18.62
CA ALA A 62 28.27 0.21 -17.72
C ALA A 62 28.09 1.72 -17.97
N ASN A 63 29.02 2.34 -18.69
CA ASN A 63 29.05 3.77 -19.03
C ASN A 63 29.01 4.01 -20.55
N ASP A 64 28.24 3.23 -21.31
CA ASP A 64 28.28 3.24 -22.79
C ASP A 64 27.60 4.47 -23.41
N VAL A 65 28.34 5.60 -23.45
CA VAL A 65 27.93 6.85 -24.10
C VAL A 65 27.81 6.69 -25.63
N GLU A 66 28.46 5.67 -26.19
CA GLU A 66 28.50 5.40 -27.63
C GLU A 66 27.42 4.39 -28.09
N LYS A 67 26.47 3.99 -27.22
CA LYS A 67 25.37 3.04 -27.52
C LYS A 67 25.85 1.77 -28.23
N THR A 68 26.96 1.22 -27.77
CA THR A 68 27.67 0.14 -28.46
C THR A 68 27.52 -1.20 -27.73
N ILE A 69 27.43 -2.31 -28.47
CA ILE A 69 27.39 -3.67 -27.94
C ILE A 69 28.59 -4.45 -28.48
N GLU A 70 29.45 -4.93 -27.58
CA GLU A 70 30.53 -5.86 -27.90
C GLU A 70 29.99 -7.30 -27.94
N ILE A 71 29.92 -7.89 -29.14
CA ILE A 71 29.45 -9.27 -29.35
C ILE A 71 30.33 -10.01 -30.36
N SER A 72 30.61 -11.29 -30.11
CA SER A 72 31.45 -12.10 -31.01
C SER A 72 30.67 -12.41 -32.30
N LYS A 73 31.37 -12.45 -33.45
CA LYS A 73 30.72 -12.82 -34.74
C LYS A 73 30.03 -14.18 -34.71
N ASN A 74 30.56 -15.12 -33.94
CA ASN A 74 29.97 -16.44 -33.73
C ASN A 74 28.69 -16.40 -32.90
N ASP A 75 28.46 -15.35 -32.09
CA ASP A 75 27.24 -15.19 -31.30
C ASP A 75 26.19 -14.35 -32.01
N ILE A 76 26.63 -13.40 -32.86
CA ILE A 76 25.78 -12.74 -33.86
C ILE A 76 25.14 -13.80 -34.77
N SER A 77 25.93 -14.71 -35.33
CA SER A 77 25.46 -15.73 -36.28
C SER A 77 24.52 -16.80 -35.68
N LYS A 78 24.24 -16.73 -34.38
CA LYS A 78 23.25 -17.57 -33.66
C LYS A 78 21.94 -16.81 -33.41
N ILE A 79 21.74 -15.66 -34.04
CA ILE A 79 20.53 -14.83 -33.89
C ILE A 79 19.80 -14.87 -35.22
N THR A 80 18.86 -15.81 -35.31
CA THR A 80 18.00 -16.00 -36.47
C THR A 80 16.64 -15.31 -36.29
N GLU A 81 16.30 -14.91 -35.07
CA GLU A 81 15.01 -14.31 -34.74
C GLU A 81 15.21 -13.11 -33.81
N LEU A 82 14.50 -12.01 -34.09
CA LEU A 82 14.46 -10.82 -33.22
C LEU A 82 13.03 -10.28 -33.10
N ASP A 83 12.61 -10.07 -31.86
CA ASP A 83 11.42 -9.27 -31.54
C ASP A 83 11.84 -7.89 -31.01
N LEU A 84 11.51 -6.87 -31.79
CA LEU A 84 11.77 -5.45 -31.51
C LEU A 84 10.45 -4.65 -31.53
N SER A 85 9.31 -5.33 -31.36
CA SER A 85 8.00 -4.70 -31.37
C SER A 85 7.75 -3.77 -30.18
N SER A 86 6.76 -2.87 -30.32
CA SER A 86 6.27 -1.97 -29.26
C SER A 86 7.37 -1.17 -28.53
N SER A 87 8.45 -0.84 -29.26
CA SER A 87 9.68 -0.29 -28.68
C SER A 87 9.95 1.17 -29.08
N ALA A 88 9.03 1.82 -29.81
CA ALA A 88 9.17 3.19 -30.33
C ALA A 88 10.48 3.44 -31.14
N ILE A 89 10.95 2.42 -31.87
CA ILE A 89 12.12 2.51 -32.74
C ILE A 89 11.80 3.35 -33.99
N ALA A 90 12.72 4.22 -34.37
CA ALA A 90 12.64 5.09 -35.54
C ALA A 90 13.76 4.85 -36.57
N ASP A 91 14.96 4.43 -36.15
CA ASP A 91 16.11 4.16 -37.04
C ASP A 91 16.69 2.76 -36.79
N LEU A 92 16.75 1.93 -37.84
CA LEU A 92 17.25 0.55 -37.80
C LEU A 92 18.78 0.43 -37.87
N SER A 93 19.51 1.55 -37.95
CA SER A 93 20.98 1.61 -38.01
C SER A 93 21.66 0.78 -36.91
N GLY A 94 22.46 -0.20 -37.32
CA GLY A 94 23.15 -1.19 -36.49
C GLY A 94 22.66 -2.62 -36.75
N LEU A 95 21.42 -2.81 -37.23
CA LEU A 95 20.88 -4.14 -37.52
C LEU A 95 21.57 -4.86 -38.68
N GLU A 96 22.21 -4.15 -39.62
CA GLU A 96 22.91 -4.72 -40.79
C GLU A 96 24.04 -5.72 -40.43
N ASN A 97 24.46 -5.72 -39.18
CA ASN A 97 25.43 -6.66 -38.62
C ASN A 97 24.85 -8.08 -38.39
N PHE A 98 23.53 -8.20 -38.22
CA PHE A 98 22.83 -9.45 -37.87
C PHE A 98 22.36 -10.21 -39.12
N GLN A 99 23.29 -10.51 -40.03
CA GLN A 99 23.02 -11.07 -41.37
C GLN A 99 22.41 -12.49 -41.38
N ASP A 100 22.29 -13.13 -40.23
CA ASP A 100 21.70 -14.46 -40.06
C ASP A 100 20.23 -14.44 -39.62
N ILE A 101 19.61 -13.26 -39.45
CA ILE A 101 18.17 -13.14 -39.13
C ILE A 101 17.30 -13.67 -40.28
N SER A 102 16.39 -14.59 -39.94
CA SER A 102 15.29 -15.08 -40.76
C SER A 102 13.91 -14.54 -40.36
N THR A 103 13.73 -14.13 -39.09
CA THR A 103 12.46 -13.62 -38.54
C THR A 103 12.67 -12.30 -37.81
N LEU A 104 11.96 -11.25 -38.21
CA LEU A 104 12.07 -9.91 -37.63
C LEU A 104 10.70 -9.29 -37.36
N ASN A 105 10.41 -9.00 -36.08
CA ASN A 105 9.21 -8.26 -35.68
C ASN A 105 9.57 -6.82 -35.33
N LEU A 106 9.04 -5.87 -36.12
CA LEU A 106 9.16 -4.42 -35.95
C LEU A 106 7.78 -3.76 -35.71
N SER A 107 6.73 -4.53 -35.40
CA SER A 107 5.38 -3.98 -35.21
C SER A 107 5.29 -2.94 -34.09
N LYS A 108 4.34 -2.00 -34.19
CA LYS A 108 4.10 -0.95 -33.17
C LYS A 108 5.34 -0.08 -32.90
N ASN A 109 6.02 0.34 -33.96
CA ASN A 109 7.15 1.27 -33.90
C ASN A 109 6.87 2.53 -34.74
N SER A 110 7.87 3.37 -34.95
CA SER A 110 7.79 4.57 -35.78
C SER A 110 8.93 4.62 -36.80
N VAL A 111 9.19 3.49 -37.47
CA VAL A 111 10.36 3.33 -38.35
C VAL A 111 10.32 4.33 -39.51
N THR A 112 11.29 5.23 -39.53
CA THR A 112 11.50 6.27 -40.56
C THR A 112 12.80 6.08 -41.33
N SER A 113 13.81 5.45 -40.72
CA SER A 113 15.07 5.06 -41.34
C SER A 113 15.22 3.54 -41.28
N ALA A 114 15.23 2.91 -42.45
CA ALA A 114 15.22 1.47 -42.64
C ALA A 114 16.34 0.97 -43.57
N ASP A 115 17.33 1.80 -43.91
CA ASP A 115 18.43 1.44 -44.83
C ASP A 115 19.10 0.11 -44.44
N SER A 116 19.36 -0.11 -43.15
CA SER A 116 19.95 -1.35 -42.62
C SER A 116 19.14 -2.63 -42.87
N LEU A 117 17.83 -2.50 -43.13
CA LEU A 117 16.95 -3.64 -43.39
C LEU A 117 17.26 -4.30 -44.73
N ASP A 118 17.67 -3.53 -45.76
CA ASP A 118 17.89 -4.08 -47.12
C ASP A 118 19.09 -5.05 -47.21
N GLN A 119 20.00 -4.98 -46.24
CA GLN A 119 21.17 -5.85 -46.12
C GLN A 119 20.84 -7.21 -45.48
N LEU A 120 19.67 -7.35 -44.86
CA LEU A 120 19.23 -8.55 -44.15
C LEU A 120 18.61 -9.59 -45.10
N SER A 121 19.39 -9.97 -46.11
CA SER A 121 19.01 -10.83 -47.24
C SER A 121 18.48 -12.22 -46.87
N LYS A 122 18.59 -12.67 -45.60
CA LYS A 122 18.06 -13.95 -45.11
C LYS A 122 16.67 -13.85 -44.46
N ILE A 123 16.10 -12.65 -44.31
CA ILE A 123 14.77 -12.50 -43.73
C ILE A 123 13.74 -13.22 -44.60
N THR A 124 13.06 -14.18 -43.99
CA THR A 124 11.91 -14.93 -44.55
C THR A 124 10.58 -14.46 -43.97
N SER A 125 10.57 -13.90 -42.75
CA SER A 125 9.36 -13.38 -42.11
C SER A 125 9.62 -12.00 -41.52
N LEU A 126 8.81 -11.01 -41.93
CA LEU A 126 8.89 -9.63 -41.49
C LEU A 126 7.51 -9.11 -41.07
N ASN A 127 7.42 -8.57 -39.86
CA ASN A 127 6.25 -7.82 -39.41
C ASN A 127 6.60 -6.34 -39.23
N VAL A 128 5.90 -5.46 -39.95
CA VAL A 128 5.98 -3.99 -39.83
C VAL A 128 4.63 -3.34 -39.51
N ALA A 129 3.65 -4.12 -39.03
CA ALA A 129 2.31 -3.64 -38.67
C ALA A 129 2.35 -2.44 -37.71
N GLU A 130 1.37 -1.55 -37.83
CA GLU A 130 1.24 -0.34 -37.02
C GLU A 130 2.46 0.63 -37.08
N ASN A 131 3.31 0.52 -38.10
CA ASN A 131 4.27 1.57 -38.47
C ASN A 131 3.68 2.50 -39.54
N GLN A 132 4.20 3.72 -39.66
CA GLN A 132 3.83 4.61 -40.76
C GLN A 132 4.67 4.28 -42.01
N ILE A 133 4.04 3.74 -43.07
CA ILE A 133 4.78 3.50 -44.32
C ILE A 133 5.32 4.83 -44.87
N ASN A 134 6.60 4.80 -45.21
CA ASN A 134 7.26 5.82 -46.01
C ASN A 134 8.05 5.14 -47.15
N THR A 135 8.50 5.92 -48.12
CA THR A 135 9.23 5.40 -49.30
C THR A 135 10.51 4.65 -48.93
N ASN A 136 11.22 5.08 -47.89
CA ASN A 136 12.47 4.44 -47.46
C ASN A 136 12.22 3.02 -46.96
N LEU A 137 11.23 2.84 -46.06
CA LEU A 137 10.82 1.52 -45.58
C LEU A 137 10.33 0.62 -46.73
N LEU A 138 9.52 1.13 -47.67
CA LEU A 138 9.10 0.34 -48.84
C LEU A 138 10.27 -0.09 -49.72
N SER A 139 11.22 0.82 -49.99
CA SER A 139 12.39 0.50 -50.80
C SER A 139 13.27 -0.56 -50.15
N ALA A 140 13.45 -0.51 -48.83
CA ALA A 140 14.19 -1.53 -48.10
C ALA A 140 13.48 -2.89 -48.13
N ILE A 141 12.16 -2.91 -47.90
CA ILE A 141 11.35 -4.14 -47.97
C ILE A 141 11.37 -4.75 -49.38
N SER A 142 11.30 -3.95 -50.44
CA SER A 142 11.27 -4.44 -51.83
C SER A 142 12.53 -5.21 -52.27
N ASN A 143 13.64 -5.04 -51.55
CA ASN A 143 14.91 -5.73 -51.78
C ASN A 143 14.99 -7.10 -51.07
N LEU A 144 14.10 -7.38 -50.11
CA LEU A 144 14.08 -8.61 -49.31
C LEU A 144 13.48 -9.80 -50.08
N SER A 145 14.11 -10.18 -51.20
CA SER A 145 13.64 -11.24 -52.10
C SER A 145 13.46 -12.63 -51.46
N SER A 146 14.03 -12.87 -50.27
CA SER A 146 13.85 -14.10 -49.48
C SER A 146 12.52 -14.15 -48.70
N LEU A 147 11.75 -13.05 -48.64
CA LEU A 147 10.50 -12.98 -47.88
C LEU A 147 9.48 -14.02 -48.35
N THR A 148 8.98 -14.79 -47.39
CA THR A 148 7.84 -15.71 -47.52
C THR A 148 6.63 -15.24 -46.72
N GLN A 149 6.82 -14.40 -45.71
CA GLN A 149 5.75 -13.81 -44.90
C GLN A 149 5.99 -12.31 -44.68
N LEU A 150 4.97 -11.48 -44.98
CA LEU A 150 5.01 -10.05 -44.76
C LEU A 150 3.69 -9.55 -44.16
N ASP A 151 3.79 -8.85 -43.03
CA ASP A 151 2.66 -8.17 -42.38
C ASP A 151 2.83 -6.65 -42.40
N MET A 152 1.85 -5.96 -42.99
CA MET A 152 1.76 -4.50 -43.12
C MET A 152 0.39 -3.96 -42.64
N THR A 153 -0.23 -4.62 -41.65
CA THR A 153 -1.51 -4.18 -41.07
C THR A 153 -1.48 -2.76 -40.50
N ASN A 154 -2.53 -1.97 -40.76
CA ASN A 154 -2.73 -0.61 -40.21
C ASN A 154 -1.58 0.37 -40.49
N THR A 155 -0.90 0.23 -41.64
CA THR A 155 0.29 1.05 -41.96
C THR A 155 0.01 2.26 -42.86
N LYS A 156 -1.26 2.47 -43.25
CA LYS A 156 -1.78 3.52 -44.15
C LYS A 156 -1.33 3.37 -45.61
N MET A 157 -1.06 2.14 -46.03
CA MET A 157 -0.70 1.80 -47.40
C MET A 157 -1.85 2.08 -48.37
N ASN A 158 -1.54 2.50 -49.61
CA ASN A 158 -2.52 2.65 -50.68
C ASN A 158 -2.20 1.77 -51.91
N SER A 159 -3.13 1.69 -52.86
CA SER A 159 -3.02 0.84 -54.06
C SER A 159 -1.75 1.07 -54.89
N ASP A 160 -1.26 2.31 -55.00
CA ASP A 160 -0.06 2.63 -55.78
C ASP A 160 1.23 2.15 -55.08
N GLN A 161 1.25 2.15 -53.75
CA GLN A 161 2.39 1.68 -52.95
C GLN A 161 2.58 0.15 -53.02
N LEU A 162 1.56 -0.61 -53.43
CA LEU A 162 1.68 -2.06 -53.64
C LEU A 162 2.68 -2.42 -54.75
N GLU A 163 2.95 -1.51 -55.69
CA GLU A 163 3.95 -1.67 -56.75
C GLU A 163 5.35 -2.01 -56.21
N TYR A 164 5.67 -1.59 -54.97
CA TYR A 164 6.94 -1.91 -54.30
C TYR A 164 7.04 -3.38 -53.87
N LEU A 165 5.91 -4.08 -53.68
CA LEU A 165 5.88 -5.48 -53.23
C LEU A 165 5.96 -6.49 -54.38
N LYS A 166 5.78 -6.06 -55.64
CA LYS A 166 5.72 -6.95 -56.82
C LYS A 166 6.98 -7.81 -57.03
N THR A 167 8.11 -7.40 -56.45
CA THR A 167 9.41 -8.12 -56.51
C THR A 167 9.48 -9.32 -55.57
N LEU A 168 8.61 -9.38 -54.56
CA LEU A 168 8.62 -10.36 -53.47
C LEU A 168 7.92 -11.67 -53.87
N THR A 169 8.34 -12.25 -55.00
CA THR A 169 7.69 -13.40 -55.64
C THR A 169 7.74 -14.71 -54.84
N ASN A 170 8.54 -14.75 -53.77
CA ASN A 170 8.59 -15.87 -52.82
C ASN A 170 7.50 -15.81 -51.73
N LEU A 171 6.74 -14.71 -51.64
CA LEU A 171 5.68 -14.55 -50.63
C LEU A 171 4.64 -15.68 -50.69
N LYS A 172 4.32 -16.19 -49.49
CA LYS A 172 3.29 -17.17 -49.17
C LYS A 172 2.19 -16.54 -48.32
N THR A 173 2.55 -15.67 -47.40
CA THR A 173 1.63 -14.91 -46.55
C THR A 173 1.82 -13.43 -46.78
N LEU A 174 0.75 -12.72 -47.11
CA LEU A 174 0.72 -11.27 -47.24
C LEU A 174 -0.50 -10.71 -46.49
N ILE A 175 -0.24 -9.87 -45.48
CA ILE A 175 -1.28 -9.24 -44.65
C ILE A 175 -1.25 -7.73 -44.90
N LEU A 176 -2.36 -7.21 -45.42
CA LEU A 176 -2.59 -5.82 -45.83
C LEU A 176 -3.84 -5.22 -45.17
N ALA A 177 -4.30 -5.81 -44.06
CA ALA A 177 -5.50 -5.39 -43.35
C ALA A 177 -5.45 -3.92 -42.87
N GLY A 178 -6.59 -3.23 -42.88
CA GLY A 178 -6.72 -1.87 -42.31
C GLY A 178 -5.93 -0.79 -43.05
N ASN A 179 -5.84 -0.90 -44.38
CA ASN A 179 -5.15 0.05 -45.25
C ASN A 179 -6.15 0.79 -46.17
N ASN A 180 -5.62 1.59 -47.09
CA ASN A 180 -6.38 2.40 -48.06
C ASN A 180 -6.28 1.79 -49.48
N ILE A 181 -6.37 0.46 -49.58
CA ILE A 181 -6.30 -0.26 -50.86
C ILE A 181 -7.69 -0.30 -51.50
N SER A 182 -7.75 0.01 -52.79
CA SER A 182 -8.93 -0.07 -53.65
C SER A 182 -8.75 -1.03 -54.83
N ALA A 183 -7.50 -1.37 -55.17
CA ALA A 183 -7.15 -2.28 -56.24
C ALA A 183 -5.87 -3.04 -55.89
N ILE A 184 -5.82 -4.33 -56.23
CA ILE A 184 -4.71 -5.25 -55.90
C ILE A 184 -3.88 -5.66 -57.13
N GLU A 185 -4.27 -5.17 -58.32
CA GLU A 185 -3.69 -5.50 -59.63
C GLU A 185 -2.16 -5.43 -59.70
N LYS A 186 -1.53 -4.48 -58.98
CA LYS A 186 -0.07 -4.24 -58.97
C LYS A 186 0.74 -5.42 -58.43
N ILE A 187 0.11 -6.31 -57.67
CA ILE A 187 0.74 -7.52 -57.10
C ILE A 187 0.08 -8.82 -57.59
N SER A 188 -0.75 -8.75 -58.65
CA SER A 188 -1.36 -9.94 -59.28
C SER A 188 -0.35 -10.97 -59.81
N ASN A 189 0.92 -10.58 -59.96
CA ASN A 189 2.02 -11.48 -60.29
C ASN A 189 2.50 -12.34 -59.11
N LEU A 190 2.11 -12.04 -57.87
CA LEU A 190 2.48 -12.80 -56.66
C LEU A 190 1.62 -14.06 -56.51
N ASN A 191 1.50 -14.84 -57.59
CA ASN A 191 0.70 -16.08 -57.66
C ASN A 191 1.18 -17.21 -56.73
N GLY A 192 2.32 -17.03 -56.06
CA GLY A 192 2.85 -17.93 -55.04
C GLY A 192 2.17 -17.82 -53.68
N ILE A 193 1.37 -16.78 -53.44
CA ILE A 193 0.65 -16.51 -52.20
C ILE A 193 -0.39 -17.61 -51.91
N THR A 194 -0.39 -18.10 -50.66
CA THR A 194 -1.34 -19.07 -50.12
C THR A 194 -2.22 -18.47 -49.03
N LYS A 195 -1.78 -17.40 -48.36
CA LYS A 195 -2.58 -16.63 -47.40
C LYS A 195 -2.57 -15.14 -47.77
N LEU A 196 -3.75 -14.58 -48.03
CA LEU A 196 -3.93 -13.16 -48.32
C LEU A 196 -4.98 -12.57 -47.39
N ASP A 197 -4.62 -11.49 -46.70
CA ASP A 197 -5.56 -10.68 -45.92
C ASP A 197 -5.59 -9.26 -46.48
N ILE A 198 -6.76 -8.83 -46.97
CA ILE A 198 -7.03 -7.46 -47.39
C ILE A 198 -8.23 -6.86 -46.62
N SER A 199 -8.55 -7.40 -45.45
CA SER A 199 -9.70 -6.95 -44.66
C SER A 199 -9.65 -5.46 -44.29
N VAL A 200 -10.82 -4.87 -44.03
CA VAL A 200 -11.00 -3.46 -43.64
C VAL A 200 -10.51 -2.45 -44.70
N ASN A 201 -10.14 -2.91 -45.90
CA ASN A 201 -9.92 -2.05 -47.08
C ASN A 201 -11.28 -1.74 -47.73
N THR A 202 -12.06 -0.85 -47.09
CA THR A 202 -13.47 -0.55 -47.45
C THR A 202 -13.68 -0.03 -48.88
N SER A 203 -12.63 0.47 -49.53
CA SER A 203 -12.66 0.93 -50.93
C SER A 203 -12.41 -0.18 -51.96
N PHE A 204 -12.10 -1.41 -51.54
CA PHE A 204 -11.93 -2.56 -52.41
C PHE A 204 -13.30 -3.20 -52.70
N THR A 205 -13.82 -3.04 -53.92
CA THR A 205 -15.18 -3.47 -54.30
C THR A 205 -15.24 -4.61 -55.31
N ASP A 206 -14.13 -4.90 -55.98
CA ASP A 206 -14.06 -5.83 -57.12
C ASP A 206 -13.31 -7.11 -56.75
N PHE A 207 -14.09 -8.14 -56.38
CA PHE A 207 -13.55 -9.45 -56.00
C PHE A 207 -12.75 -10.12 -57.14
N LEU A 208 -13.02 -9.82 -58.42
CA LEU A 208 -12.40 -10.51 -59.55
C LEU A 208 -10.90 -10.21 -59.70
N GLN A 209 -10.37 -9.18 -59.03
CA GLN A 209 -8.93 -8.96 -58.99
C GLN A 209 -8.20 -10.06 -58.18
N LEU A 210 -8.90 -10.71 -57.25
CA LEU A 210 -8.36 -11.75 -56.36
C LEU A 210 -8.28 -13.14 -57.04
N VAL A 211 -9.07 -13.40 -58.09
CA VAL A 211 -9.05 -14.71 -58.78
C VAL A 211 -7.78 -14.98 -59.59
N SER A 212 -6.80 -14.06 -59.53
CA SER A 212 -5.42 -14.27 -59.97
C SER A 212 -4.59 -15.12 -58.98
N PHE A 213 -4.90 -15.05 -57.68
CA PHE A 213 -4.19 -15.77 -56.61
C PHE A 213 -4.72 -17.21 -56.44
N THR A 214 -4.66 -18.03 -57.50
CA THR A 214 -5.21 -19.39 -57.54
C THR A 214 -4.57 -20.42 -56.60
N ASN A 215 -3.54 -20.03 -55.83
CA ASN A 215 -2.92 -20.86 -54.80
C ASN A 215 -3.41 -20.54 -53.37
N LEU A 216 -4.38 -19.63 -53.20
CA LEU A 216 -4.94 -19.30 -51.89
C LEU A 216 -5.57 -20.53 -51.21
N THR A 217 -5.11 -20.77 -49.99
CA THR A 217 -5.71 -21.66 -48.99
C THR A 217 -6.42 -20.88 -47.90
N GLU A 218 -6.07 -19.61 -47.68
CA GLU A 218 -6.72 -18.71 -46.72
C GLU A 218 -6.88 -17.30 -47.32
N LEU A 219 -8.11 -16.80 -47.34
CA LEU A 219 -8.45 -15.47 -47.85
C LEU A 219 -9.32 -14.71 -46.84
N ASN A 220 -8.90 -13.49 -46.49
CA ASN A 220 -9.70 -12.56 -45.70
C ASN A 220 -10.02 -11.29 -46.51
N VAL A 221 -11.32 -11.11 -46.77
CA VAL A 221 -11.95 -9.98 -47.46
C VAL A 221 -13.04 -9.34 -46.58
N SER A 222 -12.95 -9.51 -45.26
CA SER A 222 -13.93 -9.00 -44.31
C SER A 222 -13.91 -7.47 -44.26
N GLY A 223 -15.07 -6.82 -44.16
CA GLY A 223 -15.18 -5.36 -44.11
C GLY A 223 -14.67 -4.63 -45.36
N THR A 224 -14.71 -5.29 -46.52
CA THR A 224 -14.44 -4.66 -47.82
C THR A 224 -15.74 -4.14 -48.45
N GLY A 225 -15.67 -3.57 -49.64
CA GLY A 225 -16.81 -3.05 -50.38
C GLY A 225 -17.39 -4.03 -51.41
N ILE A 226 -17.03 -5.32 -51.37
CA ILE A 226 -17.47 -6.30 -52.36
C ILE A 226 -18.99 -6.52 -52.32
N THR A 227 -19.57 -6.79 -53.49
CA THR A 227 -21.02 -6.98 -53.68
C THR A 227 -21.40 -8.41 -54.10
N THR A 228 -20.45 -9.20 -54.58
CA THR A 228 -20.64 -10.58 -55.05
C THR A 228 -19.31 -11.35 -55.11
N PHE A 229 -19.40 -12.67 -54.98
CA PHE A 229 -18.32 -13.63 -55.27
C PHE A 229 -18.38 -14.24 -56.68
N SER A 230 -19.44 -13.95 -57.44
CA SER A 230 -19.73 -14.52 -58.76
C SER A 230 -18.80 -14.00 -59.85
N GLY A 231 -18.54 -14.83 -60.85
CA GLY A 231 -17.85 -14.46 -62.08
C GLY A 231 -18.80 -14.17 -63.24
N SER A 232 -18.26 -14.08 -64.45
CA SER A 232 -19.06 -13.92 -65.68
C SER A 232 -19.74 -15.22 -66.13
N GLU A 233 -19.22 -16.37 -65.71
CA GLU A 233 -19.66 -17.73 -66.02
C GLU A 233 -19.47 -18.63 -64.78
N GLU A 234 -20.11 -19.80 -64.73
CA GLU A 234 -19.99 -20.78 -63.63
C GLU A 234 -18.52 -21.11 -63.32
N GLY A 235 -18.15 -21.18 -62.04
CA GLY A 235 -16.79 -21.45 -61.58
C GLY A 235 -15.75 -20.35 -61.86
N THR A 236 -16.09 -19.25 -62.55
CA THR A 236 -15.11 -18.20 -62.92
C THR A 236 -14.89 -17.12 -61.86
N GLY A 237 -15.77 -17.03 -60.86
CA GLY A 237 -15.63 -16.18 -59.68
C GLY A 237 -14.77 -16.85 -58.60
N ILE A 238 -15.26 -16.89 -57.36
CA ILE A 238 -14.58 -17.55 -56.24
C ILE A 238 -14.27 -19.03 -56.49
N GLY A 239 -15.01 -19.72 -57.37
CA GLY A 239 -14.71 -21.10 -57.80
C GLY A 239 -13.31 -21.30 -58.41
N ARG A 240 -12.65 -20.23 -58.88
CA ARG A 240 -11.24 -20.27 -59.31
C ARG A 240 -10.24 -20.44 -58.17
N LEU A 241 -10.68 -20.25 -56.92
CA LEU A 241 -9.90 -20.44 -55.69
C LEU A 241 -10.18 -21.82 -55.08
N SER A 242 -10.23 -22.88 -55.88
CA SER A 242 -10.61 -24.24 -55.45
C SER A 242 -9.71 -24.89 -54.36
N LYS A 243 -8.57 -24.28 -54.05
CA LYS A 243 -7.69 -24.66 -52.93
C LYS A 243 -8.06 -24.00 -51.60
N LEU A 244 -9.06 -23.13 -51.57
CA LEU A 244 -9.41 -22.34 -50.41
C LEU A 244 -9.94 -23.23 -49.29
N GLU A 245 -9.25 -23.22 -48.15
CA GLU A 245 -9.66 -23.90 -46.92
C GLU A 245 -10.37 -22.95 -45.95
N LYS A 246 -10.05 -21.65 -46.01
CA LYS A 246 -10.65 -20.64 -45.13
C LYS A 246 -11.05 -19.37 -45.89
N LEU A 247 -12.31 -18.98 -45.78
CA LEU A 247 -12.85 -17.72 -46.28
C LEU A 247 -13.40 -16.88 -45.11
N TYR A 248 -12.77 -15.73 -44.87
CA TYR A 248 -13.30 -14.69 -43.99
C TYR A 248 -13.90 -13.58 -44.86
N ALA A 249 -15.21 -13.40 -44.78
CA ALA A 249 -15.97 -12.50 -45.63
C ALA A 249 -17.06 -11.72 -44.85
N SER A 250 -16.85 -11.47 -43.56
CA SER A 250 -17.80 -10.73 -42.73
C SER A 250 -17.95 -9.26 -43.17
N ASP A 251 -19.01 -8.60 -42.74
CA ASP A 251 -19.21 -7.14 -42.86
C ASP A 251 -19.18 -6.57 -44.29
N ASN A 252 -19.31 -7.42 -45.29
CA ASN A 252 -19.39 -7.03 -46.70
C ASN A 252 -20.80 -6.51 -47.02
N LYS A 253 -21.03 -5.25 -46.63
CA LYS A 253 -22.31 -4.53 -46.74
C LYS A 253 -22.83 -4.36 -48.17
N GLY A 254 -21.99 -4.58 -49.17
CA GLY A 254 -22.39 -4.60 -50.58
C GLY A 254 -23.17 -5.85 -51.00
N ILE A 255 -23.08 -6.95 -50.25
CA ILE A 255 -23.73 -8.23 -50.57
C ILE A 255 -25.18 -8.20 -50.08
N VAL A 256 -26.10 -7.75 -50.94
CA VAL A 256 -27.52 -7.51 -50.58
C VAL A 256 -28.51 -8.48 -51.24
N SER A 257 -28.02 -9.56 -51.87
CA SER A 257 -28.83 -10.58 -52.55
C SER A 257 -28.17 -11.95 -52.35
N SER A 258 -28.96 -13.03 -52.27
CA SER A 258 -28.42 -14.41 -52.16
C SER A 258 -27.51 -14.74 -53.35
N SER A 259 -27.82 -14.21 -54.54
CA SER A 259 -26.97 -14.27 -55.74
C SER A 259 -25.58 -13.66 -55.57
N GLY A 260 -25.33 -12.91 -54.49
CA GLY A 260 -23.99 -12.43 -54.13
C GLY A 260 -23.11 -13.51 -53.49
N ILE A 261 -23.71 -14.54 -52.89
CA ILE A 261 -23.03 -15.67 -52.23
C ILE A 261 -23.21 -17.02 -52.93
N ASP A 262 -24.17 -17.17 -53.85
CA ASP A 262 -24.46 -18.44 -54.55
C ASP A 262 -23.19 -19.11 -55.15
N ALA A 263 -22.24 -18.32 -55.65
CA ALA A 263 -20.97 -18.80 -56.21
C ALA A 263 -20.03 -19.53 -55.22
N ILE A 264 -20.29 -19.44 -53.91
CA ILE A 264 -19.60 -20.22 -52.87
C ILE A 264 -20.07 -21.68 -52.88
N PHE A 265 -21.34 -21.92 -53.26
CA PHE A 265 -22.01 -23.22 -53.23
C PHE A 265 -22.15 -23.85 -54.63
N GLU A 266 -21.65 -23.20 -55.68
CA GLU A 266 -21.63 -23.74 -57.05
C GLU A 266 -20.93 -25.11 -57.07
N THR A 267 -21.58 -26.08 -57.72
CA THR A 267 -21.07 -27.43 -57.91
C THR A 267 -20.87 -27.72 -59.40
N HIS A 268 -19.95 -28.61 -59.71
CA HIS A 268 -19.84 -29.25 -61.01
C HIS A 268 -20.10 -30.75 -60.87
N SER A 269 -20.61 -31.37 -61.93
CA SER A 269 -20.80 -32.82 -61.95
C SER A 269 -19.48 -33.51 -62.30
N GLU A 270 -19.00 -34.37 -61.41
CA GLU A 270 -17.88 -35.28 -61.65
C GLU A 270 -18.35 -36.73 -61.63
N TYR A 271 -17.65 -37.60 -62.36
CA TYR A 271 -17.95 -39.02 -62.42
C TYR A 271 -17.03 -39.77 -61.44
N THR A 272 -17.63 -40.27 -60.35
CA THR A 272 -16.98 -41.07 -59.31
C THR A 272 -17.26 -42.56 -59.53
N ASP A 273 -16.66 -43.42 -58.71
CA ASP A 273 -16.94 -44.86 -58.70
C ASP A 273 -18.42 -45.21 -58.39
N ASN A 274 -19.20 -44.25 -57.84
CA ASN A 274 -20.62 -44.40 -57.53
C ASN A 274 -21.57 -43.78 -58.58
N GLY A 275 -21.03 -43.18 -59.65
CA GLY A 275 -21.80 -42.50 -60.70
C GLY A 275 -21.50 -41.01 -60.78
N TYR A 276 -22.47 -40.20 -61.22
CA TYR A 276 -22.32 -38.75 -61.21
C TYR A 276 -22.59 -38.19 -59.82
N GLU A 277 -21.59 -37.54 -59.22
CA GLU A 277 -21.73 -36.77 -57.99
C GLU A 277 -21.58 -35.27 -58.29
N ASN A 278 -22.31 -34.44 -57.56
CA ASN A 278 -22.10 -32.99 -57.58
C ASN A 278 -20.98 -32.67 -56.57
N ILE A 279 -19.91 -32.03 -57.04
CA ILE A 279 -18.77 -31.64 -56.23
C ILE A 279 -18.70 -30.11 -56.21
N PRO A 280 -18.65 -29.46 -55.03
CA PRO A 280 -18.50 -28.01 -54.96
C PRO A 280 -17.12 -27.57 -55.47
N TYR A 281 -17.05 -26.45 -56.19
CA TYR A 281 -15.77 -25.86 -56.60
C TYR A 281 -14.85 -25.56 -55.40
N LEU A 282 -15.45 -25.25 -54.24
CA LEU A 282 -14.77 -25.02 -52.96
C LEU A 282 -14.77 -26.27 -52.05
N SER A 283 -14.54 -27.46 -52.61
CA SER A 283 -14.53 -28.75 -51.89
C SER A 283 -13.50 -28.86 -50.74
N ASN A 284 -12.50 -27.97 -50.70
CA ASN A 284 -11.52 -27.91 -49.60
C ASN A 284 -11.93 -26.98 -48.44
N LEU A 285 -13.06 -26.26 -48.56
CA LEU A 285 -13.45 -25.22 -47.61
C LEU A 285 -13.85 -25.81 -46.25
N LYS A 286 -13.10 -25.43 -45.21
CA LYS A 286 -13.28 -25.85 -43.80
C LYS A 286 -13.80 -24.71 -42.93
N PHE A 287 -13.52 -23.46 -43.28
CA PHE A 287 -13.96 -22.29 -42.54
C PHE A 287 -14.67 -21.31 -43.50
N LEU A 288 -15.88 -20.91 -43.15
CA LEU A 288 -16.66 -19.90 -43.86
C LEU A 288 -17.26 -18.91 -42.87
N ASN A 289 -16.87 -17.63 -42.96
CA ASN A 289 -17.52 -16.55 -42.24
C ASN A 289 -18.18 -15.58 -43.22
N LEU A 290 -19.51 -15.48 -43.13
CA LEU A 290 -20.39 -14.58 -43.86
C LEU A 290 -21.24 -13.73 -42.89
N SER A 291 -20.75 -13.48 -41.67
CA SER A 291 -21.45 -12.68 -40.67
C SER A 291 -21.63 -11.22 -41.14
N SER A 292 -22.75 -10.58 -40.78
CA SER A 292 -23.04 -9.17 -41.07
C SER A 292 -23.08 -8.78 -42.57
N ILE A 293 -23.34 -9.70 -43.51
CA ILE A 293 -23.39 -9.35 -44.93
C ILE A 293 -24.64 -8.54 -45.31
N GLY A 294 -24.48 -7.61 -46.25
CA GLY A 294 -25.52 -6.67 -46.66
C GLY A 294 -25.78 -5.55 -45.64
N THR A 295 -26.88 -4.82 -45.82
CA THR A 295 -27.31 -3.75 -44.91
C THR A 295 -28.62 -4.12 -44.23
N LEU A 296 -28.83 -3.72 -42.98
CA LEU A 296 -30.05 -3.99 -42.20
C LEU A 296 -31.33 -3.68 -43.01
N GLY A 297 -32.27 -4.63 -43.06
CA GLY A 297 -33.50 -4.56 -43.86
C GLY A 297 -33.34 -4.80 -45.37
N ASN A 298 -32.12 -5.10 -45.82
CA ASN A 298 -31.76 -5.45 -47.19
C ASN A 298 -30.58 -6.46 -47.18
N ARG A 299 -30.67 -7.44 -46.29
CA ARG A 299 -29.73 -8.56 -46.17
C ARG A 299 -30.14 -9.71 -47.09
N PRO A 300 -29.20 -10.53 -47.57
CA PRO A 300 -29.52 -11.68 -48.41
C PRO A 300 -30.27 -12.74 -47.59
N ASN A 301 -31.28 -13.38 -48.19
CA ASN A 301 -31.96 -14.51 -47.58
C ASN A 301 -31.06 -15.76 -47.65
N ILE A 302 -30.38 -16.09 -46.55
CA ILE A 302 -29.46 -17.23 -46.46
C ILE A 302 -30.25 -18.52 -46.22
N SER A 303 -30.03 -19.54 -47.04
CA SER A 303 -30.67 -20.86 -46.93
C SER A 303 -29.61 -21.94 -46.68
N PHE A 304 -29.78 -22.73 -45.62
CA PHE A 304 -28.86 -23.81 -45.25
C PHE A 304 -28.86 -24.98 -46.24
N TYR A 305 -29.90 -25.11 -47.07
CA TYR A 305 -30.01 -26.17 -48.06
C TYR A 305 -28.83 -26.21 -49.05
N SER A 306 -28.22 -25.07 -49.37
CA SER A 306 -27.04 -25.01 -50.26
C SER A 306 -25.72 -25.32 -49.54
N PHE A 307 -25.66 -25.20 -48.21
CA PHE A 307 -24.43 -25.40 -47.44
C PHE A 307 -24.06 -26.88 -47.31
N LYS A 308 -25.04 -27.80 -47.37
CA LYS A 308 -24.81 -29.25 -47.26
C LYS A 308 -23.90 -29.85 -48.35
N GLU A 309 -23.75 -29.14 -49.47
CA GLU A 309 -22.83 -29.53 -50.54
C GLU A 309 -21.36 -29.36 -50.08
N LEU A 310 -21.09 -28.44 -49.14
CA LEU A 310 -19.77 -28.18 -48.54
C LEU A 310 -19.44 -29.18 -47.42
N LYS A 311 -19.38 -30.47 -47.75
CA LYS A 311 -19.17 -31.59 -46.80
C LYS A 311 -17.86 -31.51 -45.98
N SER A 312 -16.90 -30.69 -46.41
CA SER A 312 -15.62 -30.44 -45.71
C SER A 312 -15.71 -29.35 -44.63
N LEU A 313 -16.83 -28.64 -44.54
CA LEU A 313 -16.98 -27.47 -43.68
C LEU A 313 -16.95 -27.85 -42.20
N LYS A 314 -16.10 -27.15 -41.44
CA LYS A 314 -15.89 -27.33 -40.00
C LYS A 314 -16.33 -26.15 -39.17
N GLU A 315 -16.23 -24.94 -39.70
CA GLU A 315 -16.67 -23.73 -39.03
C GLU A 315 -17.53 -22.89 -39.97
N LEU A 316 -18.74 -22.54 -39.52
CA LEU A 316 -19.70 -21.72 -40.23
C LEU A 316 -20.13 -20.56 -39.33
N HIS A 317 -19.81 -19.33 -39.74
CA HIS A 317 -20.14 -18.10 -39.01
C HIS A 317 -21.09 -17.26 -39.84
N LEU A 318 -22.30 -17.02 -39.30
CA LEU A 318 -23.45 -16.40 -39.94
C LEU A 318 -24.15 -15.38 -39.03
N ALA A 319 -23.46 -14.83 -38.03
CA ALA A 319 -24.01 -13.80 -37.15
C ALA A 319 -24.61 -12.60 -37.91
N SER A 320 -25.61 -11.92 -37.33
CA SER A 320 -26.11 -10.63 -37.81
C SER A 320 -26.68 -10.66 -39.25
N ASN A 321 -27.39 -11.72 -39.64
CA ASN A 321 -27.86 -11.93 -41.02
C ASN A 321 -29.39 -11.97 -41.21
N GLU A 322 -30.19 -11.61 -40.18
CA GLU A 322 -31.67 -11.63 -40.20
C GLU A 322 -32.31 -13.02 -40.45
N ILE A 323 -31.53 -14.11 -40.37
CA ILE A 323 -31.95 -15.50 -40.63
C ILE A 323 -33.12 -15.91 -39.72
N ASN A 324 -34.22 -16.41 -40.29
CA ASN A 324 -35.40 -16.83 -39.51
C ASN A 324 -35.60 -18.35 -39.45
N SER A 325 -34.90 -19.12 -40.28
CA SER A 325 -35.01 -20.58 -40.35
C SER A 325 -33.65 -21.20 -40.60
N ILE A 326 -33.35 -22.24 -39.84
CA ILE A 326 -32.15 -23.07 -39.97
C ILE A 326 -32.46 -24.43 -40.61
N TYR A 327 -33.58 -24.55 -41.33
CA TYR A 327 -33.98 -25.78 -42.01
C TYR A 327 -32.88 -26.29 -42.96
N GLY A 328 -32.38 -27.51 -42.70
CA GLY A 328 -31.25 -28.11 -43.40
C GLY A 328 -29.89 -27.97 -42.69
N VAL A 329 -29.80 -27.31 -41.53
CA VAL A 329 -28.53 -27.23 -40.77
C VAL A 329 -28.13 -28.58 -40.15
N ALA A 330 -29.10 -29.44 -39.81
CA ALA A 330 -28.84 -30.82 -39.34
C ALA A 330 -28.02 -31.65 -40.34
N ASP A 331 -28.13 -31.38 -41.65
CA ASP A 331 -27.39 -32.09 -42.68
C ASP A 331 -25.87 -31.76 -42.67
N LEU A 332 -25.45 -30.71 -41.92
CA LEU A 332 -24.04 -30.33 -41.74
C LEU A 332 -23.35 -31.20 -40.67
N THR A 333 -23.48 -32.52 -40.78
CA THR A 333 -23.03 -33.52 -39.78
C THR A 333 -21.53 -33.46 -39.45
N GLY A 334 -20.72 -32.91 -40.37
CA GLY A 334 -19.28 -32.71 -40.21
C GLY A 334 -18.86 -31.41 -39.52
N LEU A 335 -19.79 -30.49 -39.25
CA LEU A 335 -19.51 -29.16 -38.69
C LEU A 335 -19.12 -29.24 -37.20
N ASP A 336 -18.07 -28.52 -36.79
CA ASP A 336 -17.57 -28.45 -35.42
C ASP A 336 -18.01 -27.14 -34.71
N VAL A 337 -18.12 -26.03 -35.46
CA VAL A 337 -18.49 -24.69 -34.98
C VAL A 337 -19.61 -24.10 -35.85
N LEU A 338 -20.69 -23.65 -35.21
CA LEU A 338 -21.82 -22.97 -35.83
C LEU A 338 -22.10 -21.64 -35.10
N ASP A 339 -21.93 -20.51 -35.76
CA ASP A 339 -22.32 -19.19 -35.25
C ASP A 339 -23.55 -18.67 -36.01
N LEU A 340 -24.64 -18.44 -35.27
CA LEU A 340 -25.94 -17.93 -35.72
C LEU A 340 -26.41 -16.73 -34.88
N LYS A 341 -25.48 -16.01 -34.25
CA LYS A 341 -25.77 -14.86 -33.39
C LYS A 341 -26.59 -13.75 -34.09
N ASP A 342 -27.38 -12.97 -33.36
CA ASP A 342 -28.09 -11.77 -33.81
C ASP A 342 -28.93 -12.01 -35.09
N ASN A 343 -29.83 -12.99 -35.02
CA ASN A 343 -30.70 -13.41 -36.12
C ASN A 343 -32.19 -13.34 -35.71
N ASN A 344 -33.07 -14.09 -36.37
CA ASN A 344 -34.52 -14.13 -36.16
C ASN A 344 -35.03 -15.56 -35.89
N ILE A 345 -34.15 -16.49 -35.48
CA ILE A 345 -34.45 -17.91 -35.32
C ILE A 345 -35.33 -18.12 -34.08
N SER A 346 -36.41 -18.88 -34.19
CA SER A 346 -37.27 -19.26 -33.05
C SER A 346 -37.43 -20.76 -32.87
N ASP A 347 -37.27 -21.53 -33.95
CA ASP A 347 -37.39 -22.98 -33.97
C ASP A 347 -36.00 -23.58 -34.20
N ILE A 348 -35.49 -24.25 -33.16
CA ILE A 348 -34.18 -24.92 -33.15
C ILE A 348 -34.27 -26.45 -33.19
N GLU A 349 -35.46 -27.02 -33.40
CA GLU A 349 -35.60 -28.48 -33.56
C GLU A 349 -34.82 -28.98 -34.79
N TYR A 350 -34.64 -28.15 -35.82
CA TYR A 350 -33.82 -28.46 -37.00
C TYR A 350 -32.31 -28.52 -36.75
N LEU A 351 -31.83 -28.35 -35.50
CA LEU A 351 -30.47 -28.77 -35.13
C LEU A 351 -30.32 -30.30 -35.21
N VAL A 352 -31.42 -31.06 -35.08
CA VAL A 352 -31.43 -32.52 -35.17
C VAL A 352 -32.42 -32.99 -36.24
N ASN A 353 -32.07 -34.06 -36.95
CA ASN A 353 -33.00 -34.78 -37.80
C ASN A 353 -33.73 -35.84 -36.94
N LYS A 354 -35.06 -35.98 -37.10
CA LYS A 354 -35.89 -36.92 -36.32
C LYS A 354 -36.58 -37.95 -37.20
N ASN A 355 -36.45 -39.22 -36.85
CA ASN A 355 -37.14 -40.35 -37.49
C ASN A 355 -38.39 -40.71 -36.66
N GLY A 356 -39.43 -39.88 -36.76
CA GLY A 356 -40.59 -39.94 -35.88
C GLY A 356 -40.30 -39.24 -34.55
N ASN A 357 -40.29 -39.99 -33.45
CA ASN A 357 -39.99 -39.44 -32.11
C ASN A 357 -38.52 -39.63 -31.69
N GLU A 358 -37.72 -40.40 -32.44
CA GLU A 358 -36.32 -40.67 -32.12
C GLU A 358 -35.40 -39.79 -32.98
N ILE A 359 -34.30 -39.29 -32.39
CA ILE A 359 -33.28 -38.52 -33.11
C ILE A 359 -32.43 -39.44 -33.98
N ASP A 360 -32.23 -39.04 -35.24
CA ASP A 360 -31.25 -39.64 -36.13
C ASP A 360 -29.85 -39.13 -35.78
N VAL A 361 -29.20 -39.82 -34.85
CA VAL A 361 -27.87 -39.46 -34.32
C VAL A 361 -26.79 -39.43 -35.41
N GLU A 362 -26.93 -40.23 -36.48
CA GLU A 362 -25.95 -40.29 -37.56
C GLU A 362 -26.12 -39.13 -38.56
N ASN A 363 -27.36 -38.71 -38.82
CA ASN A 363 -27.70 -37.68 -39.81
C ASN A 363 -28.07 -36.31 -39.19
N SER A 364 -27.64 -36.01 -37.95
CA SER A 364 -27.89 -34.73 -37.26
C SER A 364 -26.64 -33.87 -37.13
N LEU A 365 -26.81 -32.58 -36.77
CA LEU A 365 -25.69 -31.69 -36.44
C LEU A 365 -24.92 -32.23 -35.23
N ARG A 366 -23.59 -32.17 -35.27
CA ARG A 366 -22.72 -32.64 -34.18
C ARG A 366 -21.67 -31.62 -33.73
N ALA A 367 -21.90 -30.35 -34.06
CA ALA A 367 -21.06 -29.22 -33.66
C ALA A 367 -20.83 -29.20 -32.14
N GLY A 368 -19.59 -28.94 -31.74
CA GLY A 368 -19.18 -28.76 -30.35
C GLY A 368 -19.25 -27.30 -29.88
N LYS A 369 -19.32 -26.35 -30.82
CA LYS A 369 -19.61 -24.94 -30.52
C LYS A 369 -20.84 -24.46 -31.28
N ILE A 370 -21.82 -23.90 -30.56
CA ILE A 370 -23.03 -23.30 -31.13
C ILE A 370 -23.25 -21.90 -30.52
N ASP A 371 -23.35 -20.86 -31.36
CA ASP A 371 -23.80 -19.52 -30.97
C ASP A 371 -25.21 -19.28 -31.50
N LEU A 372 -26.17 -19.07 -30.60
CA LEU A 372 -27.57 -18.74 -30.87
C LEU A 372 -27.98 -17.44 -30.15
N ASN A 373 -27.02 -16.64 -29.71
CA ASN A 373 -27.24 -15.36 -29.05
C ASN A 373 -28.14 -14.44 -29.91
N GLY A 374 -29.03 -13.63 -29.34
CA GLY A 374 -29.76 -12.60 -30.07
C GLY A 374 -30.77 -13.15 -31.07
N ASN A 375 -31.57 -14.14 -30.65
CA ASN A 375 -32.58 -14.80 -31.47
C ASN A 375 -33.97 -14.70 -30.80
N LYS A 376 -34.88 -15.64 -31.07
CA LYS A 376 -36.27 -15.67 -30.60
C LYS A 376 -36.64 -17.06 -30.06
N ILE A 377 -35.67 -17.76 -29.49
CA ILE A 377 -35.78 -19.14 -29.01
C ILE A 377 -36.52 -19.16 -27.68
N VAL A 378 -37.40 -20.14 -27.50
CA VAL A 378 -38.22 -20.32 -26.30
C VAL A 378 -38.08 -21.74 -25.75
N ASP A 379 -38.10 -22.74 -26.64
CA ASP A 379 -37.94 -24.15 -26.33
C ASP A 379 -36.49 -24.58 -26.63
N ILE A 380 -35.82 -25.13 -25.62
CA ILE A 380 -34.45 -25.65 -25.70
C ILE A 380 -34.36 -27.15 -25.40
N SER A 381 -35.51 -27.85 -25.43
CA SER A 381 -35.61 -29.29 -25.14
C SER A 381 -34.68 -30.15 -26.00
N VAL A 382 -34.43 -29.73 -27.26
CA VAL A 382 -33.48 -30.35 -28.20
C VAL A 382 -32.10 -30.61 -27.60
N PHE A 383 -31.62 -29.75 -26.68
CA PHE A 383 -30.33 -29.94 -26.02
C PHE A 383 -30.31 -31.09 -25.00
N SER A 384 -31.46 -31.62 -24.57
CA SER A 384 -31.51 -32.82 -23.70
C SER A 384 -30.93 -34.06 -24.38
N GLU A 385 -31.02 -34.12 -25.72
CA GLU A 385 -30.70 -35.29 -26.53
C GLU A 385 -29.76 -34.95 -27.72
N TYR A 386 -29.12 -33.78 -27.69
CA TYR A 386 -28.26 -33.30 -28.78
C TYR A 386 -27.04 -34.23 -29.00
N PRO A 387 -26.78 -34.73 -30.22
CA PRO A 387 -25.81 -35.82 -30.46
C PRO A 387 -24.35 -35.38 -30.65
N GLY A 388 -24.05 -34.09 -30.65
CA GLY A 388 -22.68 -33.55 -30.57
C GLY A 388 -22.15 -33.53 -29.12
N ASP A 389 -20.86 -33.22 -28.95
CA ASP A 389 -20.25 -32.95 -27.64
C ASP A 389 -19.98 -31.44 -27.51
N LEU A 390 -21.00 -30.68 -27.08
CA LEU A 390 -20.94 -29.24 -26.91
C LEU A 390 -19.96 -28.90 -25.80
N TYR A 391 -18.91 -28.17 -26.17
CA TYR A 391 -18.00 -27.48 -25.27
C TYR A 391 -18.25 -25.96 -25.24
N TRP A 392 -19.14 -25.43 -26.09
CA TRP A 392 -19.47 -24.01 -26.08
C TRP A 392 -20.89 -23.78 -26.59
N LEU A 393 -21.73 -23.10 -25.81
CA LEU A 393 -23.11 -22.79 -26.18
C LEU A 393 -23.50 -21.38 -25.72
N ASP A 394 -23.83 -20.48 -26.63
CA ASP A 394 -24.43 -19.18 -26.28
C ASP A 394 -25.91 -19.18 -26.66
N LEU A 395 -26.77 -18.98 -25.66
CA LEU A 395 -28.23 -18.96 -25.79
C LEU A 395 -28.82 -17.61 -25.38
N SER A 396 -27.99 -16.60 -25.15
CA SER A 396 -28.40 -15.30 -24.61
C SER A 396 -29.32 -14.50 -25.52
N ASN A 397 -30.03 -13.51 -24.99
CA ASN A 397 -30.88 -12.57 -25.73
C ASN A 397 -31.97 -13.28 -26.56
N ASN A 398 -32.60 -14.29 -25.96
CA ASN A 398 -33.70 -15.09 -26.47
C ASN A 398 -34.97 -14.89 -25.59
N SER A 399 -35.67 -15.96 -25.24
CA SER A 399 -36.94 -15.94 -24.48
C SER A 399 -37.17 -17.28 -23.76
N ILE A 400 -36.09 -17.87 -23.23
CA ILE A 400 -36.05 -19.19 -22.60
C ILE A 400 -36.63 -19.11 -21.18
N TYR A 401 -37.53 -20.04 -20.85
CA TYR A 401 -38.17 -20.12 -19.52
C TYR A 401 -37.77 -21.35 -18.68
N ASP A 402 -37.28 -22.42 -19.31
CA ASP A 402 -36.82 -23.67 -18.66
C ASP A 402 -35.40 -24.01 -19.11
N ILE A 403 -34.54 -24.35 -18.15
CA ILE A 403 -33.11 -24.66 -18.34
C ILE A 403 -32.73 -26.07 -17.85
N GLU A 404 -33.71 -26.89 -17.45
CA GLU A 404 -33.48 -28.29 -17.08
C GLU A 404 -32.78 -29.12 -18.20
N PRO A 405 -33.10 -28.94 -19.51
CA PRO A 405 -32.39 -29.61 -20.62
C PRO A 405 -30.87 -29.47 -20.56
N LEU A 406 -30.36 -28.28 -20.20
CA LEU A 406 -28.93 -27.99 -20.12
C LEU A 406 -28.25 -28.73 -18.95
N SER A 407 -28.99 -28.95 -17.85
CA SER A 407 -28.51 -29.74 -16.71
C SER A 407 -28.45 -31.24 -17.06
N LYS A 408 -29.44 -31.76 -17.80
CA LYS A 408 -29.45 -33.14 -18.31
C LYS A 408 -28.30 -33.41 -19.29
N TYR A 409 -27.97 -32.42 -20.11
CA TYR A 409 -26.84 -32.46 -21.04
C TYR A 409 -25.45 -32.43 -20.35
N GLY A 410 -25.40 -31.97 -19.09
CA GLY A 410 -24.19 -32.01 -18.26
C GLY A 410 -23.51 -30.66 -18.02
N PHE A 411 -24.16 -29.52 -18.29
CA PHE A 411 -23.59 -28.20 -17.95
C PHE A 411 -23.49 -27.91 -16.43
N SER A 412 -23.87 -28.85 -15.57
CA SER A 412 -23.98 -28.71 -14.12
C SER A 412 -23.00 -29.60 -13.31
N SER A 413 -21.75 -29.81 -13.76
CA SER A 413 -20.79 -30.69 -13.06
C SER A 413 -19.38 -30.08 -12.95
N SER A 414 -18.68 -30.38 -11.85
CA SER A 414 -17.31 -29.89 -11.58
C SER A 414 -16.21 -30.52 -12.45
N ASN A 415 -16.54 -31.57 -13.22
CA ASN A 415 -15.64 -32.20 -14.19
C ASN A 415 -15.98 -31.81 -15.65
N ASN A 416 -16.59 -30.65 -15.85
CA ASN A 416 -16.87 -30.15 -17.19
C ASN A 416 -15.56 -29.77 -17.90
N ASN A 417 -15.20 -30.55 -18.92
CA ASN A 417 -13.95 -30.49 -19.71
C ASN A 417 -13.81 -29.18 -20.52
N GLY A 418 -13.74 -28.03 -19.86
CA GLY A 418 -13.68 -26.72 -20.52
C GLY A 418 -14.94 -26.36 -21.30
N LYS A 419 -16.11 -26.86 -20.88
CA LYS A 419 -17.40 -26.43 -21.45
C LYS A 419 -17.69 -24.98 -21.05
N GLU A 420 -18.33 -24.18 -21.91
CA GLU A 420 -18.76 -22.80 -21.66
C GLU A 420 -20.25 -22.63 -22.04
N LEU A 421 -21.00 -21.84 -21.28
CA LEU A 421 -22.42 -21.53 -21.53
C LEU A 421 -22.70 -20.05 -21.23
N PHE A 422 -23.57 -19.44 -22.04
CA PHE A 422 -23.99 -18.04 -21.91
C PHE A 422 -25.52 -17.96 -22.00
N LEU A 423 -26.13 -17.14 -21.13
CA LEU A 423 -27.58 -17.01 -20.93
C LEU A 423 -27.93 -15.57 -20.50
N GLU A 424 -27.42 -14.53 -21.16
CA GLU A 424 -27.77 -13.10 -20.89
C GLU A 424 -29.21 -12.79 -21.33
N ASN A 425 -29.89 -11.86 -20.67
CA ASN A 425 -31.26 -11.40 -20.98
C ASN A 425 -32.36 -12.49 -21.17
N GLU A 426 -32.26 -13.64 -20.50
CA GLU A 426 -33.27 -14.71 -20.50
C GLU A 426 -34.37 -14.52 -19.42
N ASN A 427 -35.46 -15.31 -19.49
CA ASN A 427 -36.67 -15.08 -18.67
C ASN A 427 -37.21 -16.39 -18.03
N ILE A 428 -36.44 -16.92 -17.08
CA ILE A 428 -36.48 -18.30 -16.55
C ILE A 428 -37.43 -18.41 -15.34
N THR A 429 -38.19 -19.50 -15.18
CA THR A 429 -39.28 -19.59 -14.16
C THR A 429 -39.19 -20.81 -13.21
N PHE A 430 -39.51 -20.61 -11.93
CA PHE A 430 -39.51 -21.63 -10.87
C PHE A 430 -40.80 -21.65 -10.04
N GLY A 431 -41.26 -22.84 -9.67
CA GLY A 431 -42.41 -23.05 -8.78
C GLY A 431 -42.00 -23.28 -7.32
N LEU A 432 -42.64 -22.57 -6.39
CA LEU A 432 -42.48 -22.69 -4.94
C LEU A 432 -43.75 -23.31 -4.36
N TYR A 433 -43.65 -24.52 -3.82
CA TYR A 433 -44.82 -25.27 -3.33
C TYR A 433 -44.93 -25.28 -1.80
N ASP A 434 -45.07 -24.09 -1.21
CA ASP A 434 -45.63 -23.95 0.13
C ASP A 434 -46.37 -22.60 0.22
N LYS A 435 -47.42 -22.56 1.05
CA LYS A 435 -48.06 -21.31 1.50
C LYS A 435 -48.14 -21.35 3.03
N SER A 436 -46.98 -21.44 3.66
CA SER A 436 -46.86 -21.25 5.09
C SER A 436 -47.10 -19.76 5.39
N ILE A 437 -48.25 -19.47 5.98
CA ILE A 437 -48.79 -18.11 6.12
C ILE A 437 -48.05 -17.21 7.10
N ASP A 438 -47.02 -17.73 7.78
CA ASP A 438 -46.32 -17.06 8.89
C ASP A 438 -44.76 -17.10 8.79
N ILE A 439 -44.16 -17.67 7.72
CA ILE A 439 -42.68 -17.78 7.58
C ILE A 439 -42.16 -17.49 6.16
N ASP A 440 -41.13 -16.66 6.05
CA ASP A 440 -40.43 -16.36 4.79
C ASP A 440 -39.88 -17.63 4.12
N HIS A 441 -39.91 -17.67 2.78
CA HIS A 441 -39.48 -18.82 1.98
C HIS A 441 -38.07 -18.57 1.41
N TYR A 442 -37.14 -19.51 1.63
CA TYR A 442 -35.73 -19.40 1.26
C TYR A 442 -35.43 -20.28 0.04
N ILE A 443 -34.72 -19.73 -0.96
CA ILE A 443 -34.65 -20.32 -2.30
C ILE A 443 -33.21 -20.35 -2.83
N ILE A 444 -32.83 -21.51 -3.37
CA ILE A 444 -31.65 -21.68 -4.23
C ILE A 444 -31.95 -21.25 -5.66
N MET A 445 -30.99 -20.60 -6.28
CA MET A 445 -30.88 -20.57 -7.72
C MET A 445 -30.44 -21.96 -8.24
N PRO A 446 -30.84 -22.34 -9.47
CA PRO A 446 -30.45 -23.61 -10.07
C PRO A 446 -28.95 -23.89 -10.06
N THR A 447 -28.62 -25.17 -10.00
CA THR A 447 -27.25 -25.70 -9.96
C THR A 447 -26.33 -25.13 -11.04
N ILE A 448 -26.85 -24.84 -12.24
CA ILE A 448 -26.11 -24.27 -13.37
C ILE A 448 -25.68 -22.81 -13.14
N PHE A 449 -26.51 -22.03 -12.42
CA PHE A 449 -26.14 -20.70 -11.95
C PHE A 449 -25.15 -20.80 -10.78
N ARG A 450 -25.45 -21.67 -9.78
CA ARG A 450 -24.62 -21.85 -8.58
C ARG A 450 -23.16 -22.15 -8.90
N TYR A 451 -22.88 -23.21 -9.67
CA TYR A 451 -21.50 -23.59 -10.04
C TYR A 451 -20.72 -22.49 -10.76
N SER A 452 -21.41 -21.55 -11.39
CA SER A 452 -20.75 -20.47 -12.11
C SER A 452 -20.21 -19.34 -11.23
N MET A 453 -20.74 -19.18 -10.00
CA MET A 453 -20.13 -18.29 -9.01
C MET A 453 -18.74 -18.81 -8.61
N ASP A 454 -18.59 -20.14 -8.58
CA ASP A 454 -17.37 -20.82 -8.12
C ASP A 454 -16.35 -21.02 -9.26
N SER A 455 -16.82 -21.20 -10.50
CA SER A 455 -15.97 -21.51 -11.66
C SER A 455 -15.67 -20.32 -12.59
N SER A 456 -16.21 -19.13 -12.30
CA SER A 456 -16.02 -17.85 -13.03
C SER A 456 -16.22 -17.88 -14.56
N LYS A 457 -17.01 -18.83 -15.08
CA LYS A 457 -17.05 -19.15 -16.53
C LYS A 457 -18.43 -19.50 -17.12
N PHE A 458 -19.48 -19.52 -16.31
CA PHE A 458 -20.75 -20.17 -16.69
C PHE A 458 -22.02 -19.33 -16.58
N ALA A 459 -22.02 -18.23 -15.80
CA ALA A 459 -23.10 -17.25 -15.75
C ALA A 459 -22.68 -15.93 -15.09
N TYR A 460 -21.85 -15.98 -14.04
CA TYR A 460 -21.47 -14.83 -13.23
C TYR A 460 -20.01 -14.38 -13.42
N PHE A 461 -19.74 -13.08 -13.19
CA PHE A 461 -18.37 -12.53 -13.06
C PHE A 461 -18.26 -11.52 -11.91
N SER A 462 -17.03 -11.11 -11.56
CA SER A 462 -16.77 -10.11 -10.51
C SER A 462 -17.36 -8.74 -10.86
N GLY A 463 -18.54 -8.44 -10.33
CA GLY A 463 -19.36 -7.30 -10.74
C GLY A 463 -20.83 -7.65 -11.00
N THR A 464 -21.22 -8.92 -10.90
CA THR A 464 -22.64 -9.29 -10.87
C THR A 464 -23.32 -8.83 -9.59
N GLU A 465 -24.26 -7.91 -9.74
CA GLU A 465 -25.32 -7.54 -8.80
C GLU A 465 -26.62 -8.32 -9.12
N PHE A 466 -27.63 -8.15 -8.26
CA PHE A 466 -28.96 -8.73 -8.45
C PHE A 466 -30.01 -7.69 -8.05
N GLU A 467 -31.00 -7.45 -8.90
CA GLU A 467 -32.20 -6.68 -8.62
C GLU A 467 -33.33 -7.63 -8.19
N TYR A 468 -34.23 -7.17 -7.32
CA TYR A 468 -35.30 -7.97 -6.71
C TYR A 468 -36.63 -7.25 -6.89
N SER A 469 -37.71 -7.96 -7.26
CA SER A 469 -39.05 -7.38 -7.25
C SER A 469 -39.64 -7.32 -5.83
N ASP A 470 -40.71 -6.55 -5.66
CA ASP A 470 -41.31 -6.32 -4.35
C ASP A 470 -41.81 -7.63 -3.70
N GLY A 471 -41.26 -7.96 -2.53
CA GLY A 471 -41.51 -9.22 -1.83
C GLY A 471 -40.44 -10.27 -2.03
N VAL A 472 -39.51 -10.08 -2.97
CA VAL A 472 -38.25 -10.84 -3.02
C VAL A 472 -37.15 -9.96 -2.45
N ARG A 473 -36.22 -10.55 -1.70
CA ARG A 473 -34.98 -9.89 -1.27
C ARG A 473 -33.80 -10.83 -1.47
N LYS A 474 -32.59 -10.26 -1.59
CA LYS A 474 -31.37 -11.03 -1.38
C LYS A 474 -31.49 -11.74 -0.03
N ASN A 475 -31.06 -12.98 0.05
CA ASN A 475 -30.78 -13.53 1.35
C ASN A 475 -29.59 -12.75 1.96
N THR A 476 -29.90 -11.81 2.85
CA THR A 476 -28.92 -11.02 3.60
C THR A 476 -28.38 -11.77 4.82
N ASP A 477 -29.05 -12.87 5.17
CA ASP A 477 -28.90 -13.54 6.44
C ASP A 477 -27.87 -14.68 6.33
N TYR A 478 -27.53 -15.07 5.08
CA TYR A 478 -26.55 -16.07 4.68
C TYR A 478 -25.88 -15.62 3.37
N THR A 479 -24.54 -15.59 3.31
CA THR A 479 -23.81 -14.79 2.31
C THR A 479 -23.09 -15.55 1.19
N GLU A 480 -23.15 -16.88 1.09
CA GLU A 480 -22.63 -17.61 -0.10
C GLU A 480 -23.66 -18.01 -1.16
N PRO A 481 -23.17 -18.29 -2.38
CA PRO A 481 -23.93 -18.95 -3.43
C PRO A 481 -24.48 -20.33 -3.03
N GLU A 482 -23.78 -21.02 -2.13
CA GLU A 482 -23.96 -22.44 -1.80
C GLU A 482 -25.20 -22.73 -0.93
N GLU A 483 -25.76 -21.69 -0.33
CA GLU A 483 -26.53 -21.80 0.91
C GLU A 483 -28.03 -21.48 0.74
N TYR A 484 -28.43 -20.23 0.45
CA TYR A 484 -29.78 -19.87 -0.04
C TYR A 484 -29.63 -18.50 -0.68
N ASN A 485 -29.95 -18.33 -1.96
CA ASN A 485 -29.61 -17.10 -2.69
C ASN A 485 -30.61 -15.96 -2.44
N VAL A 486 -31.91 -16.29 -2.37
CA VAL A 486 -32.98 -15.28 -2.26
C VAL A 486 -34.07 -15.70 -1.29
N ILE A 487 -34.79 -14.71 -0.75
CA ILE A 487 -35.89 -14.89 0.19
C ILE A 487 -37.14 -14.26 -0.39
N VAL A 488 -38.25 -14.99 -0.36
CA VAL A 488 -39.60 -14.53 -0.71
C VAL A 488 -40.41 -14.34 0.58
N ASN A 489 -40.92 -13.13 0.78
CA ASN A 489 -41.74 -12.77 1.93
C ASN A 489 -43.03 -13.60 1.96
N HIS A 490 -43.36 -14.17 3.12
CA HIS A 490 -44.56 -14.96 3.38
C HIS A 490 -45.90 -14.23 3.17
N GLU A 491 -45.90 -12.90 3.21
CA GLU A 491 -47.07 -12.09 2.91
C GLU A 491 -47.45 -12.09 1.41
N LYS A 492 -46.58 -12.60 0.52
CA LYS A 492 -46.79 -12.61 -0.93
C LYS A 492 -47.69 -13.75 -1.41
N THR A 493 -48.31 -13.54 -2.56
CA THR A 493 -49.36 -14.40 -3.11
C THR A 493 -49.01 -14.93 -4.50
N ARG A 494 -49.78 -15.90 -4.99
CA ARG A 494 -49.62 -16.50 -6.32
C ARG A 494 -49.89 -15.55 -7.50
N GLU A 495 -50.45 -14.37 -7.23
CA GLU A 495 -50.79 -13.34 -8.22
C GLU A 495 -49.76 -12.18 -8.23
N ASP A 496 -48.77 -12.19 -7.32
CA ASP A 496 -47.65 -11.25 -7.30
C ASP A 496 -46.55 -11.67 -8.30
N ASP A 497 -45.94 -10.69 -8.97
CA ASP A 497 -44.84 -10.90 -9.92
C ASP A 497 -43.49 -10.88 -9.18
N LEU A 498 -43.04 -12.07 -8.76
CA LEU A 498 -41.85 -12.26 -7.93
C LEU A 498 -40.64 -12.59 -8.82
N THR A 499 -39.66 -11.69 -8.88
CA THR A 499 -38.51 -11.86 -9.76
C THR A 499 -37.18 -11.47 -9.12
N VAL A 500 -36.10 -12.03 -9.68
CA VAL A 500 -34.71 -11.67 -9.42
C VAL A 500 -34.03 -11.47 -10.76
N THR A 501 -33.61 -10.25 -11.08
CA THR A 501 -32.88 -9.95 -12.31
C THR A 501 -31.39 -9.85 -12.03
N ILE A 502 -30.59 -10.60 -12.77
CA ILE A 502 -29.12 -10.58 -12.71
C ILE A 502 -28.64 -9.28 -13.37
N ARG A 503 -27.65 -8.59 -12.79
CA ARG A 503 -27.10 -7.33 -13.30
C ARG A 503 -25.59 -7.37 -13.36
N GLY A 504 -24.99 -7.20 -14.53
CA GLY A 504 -23.59 -7.56 -14.77
C GLY A 504 -23.35 -9.08 -14.69
N GLY A 505 -22.29 -9.57 -15.33
CA GLY A 505 -22.07 -11.01 -15.54
C GLY A 505 -22.14 -11.38 -17.02
N ILE A 506 -21.89 -12.66 -17.33
CA ILE A 506 -22.21 -13.25 -18.65
C ILE A 506 -23.64 -13.80 -18.69
N THR A 507 -24.49 -13.32 -17.78
CA THR A 507 -25.94 -13.48 -17.75
C THR A 507 -26.65 -12.18 -17.35
N ASP A 508 -26.02 -11.03 -17.64
CA ASP A 508 -26.61 -9.71 -17.36
C ASP A 508 -28.00 -9.59 -17.98
N GLY A 509 -28.95 -9.04 -17.21
CA GLY A 509 -30.34 -8.84 -17.59
C GLY A 509 -31.25 -10.06 -17.48
N SER A 510 -30.71 -11.26 -17.24
CA SER A 510 -31.52 -12.46 -17.10
C SER A 510 -32.36 -12.44 -15.83
N THR A 511 -33.64 -12.75 -15.98
CA THR A 511 -34.64 -12.63 -14.91
C THR A 511 -35.16 -14.01 -14.53
N LEU A 512 -35.03 -14.31 -13.23
CA LEU A 512 -35.55 -15.50 -12.57
C LEU A 512 -36.92 -15.18 -11.97
N HIS A 513 -37.98 -15.87 -12.38
CA HIS A 513 -39.36 -15.73 -11.91
C HIS A 513 -39.68 -16.80 -10.87
N PHE A 514 -40.42 -16.44 -9.83
CA PHE A 514 -40.82 -17.31 -8.73
C PHE A 514 -42.34 -17.31 -8.57
N LYS A 515 -42.96 -18.46 -8.30
CA LYS A 515 -44.43 -18.54 -8.17
C LYS A 515 -44.88 -19.43 -7.02
N ILE A 516 -45.68 -18.88 -6.11
CA ILE A 516 -46.16 -19.53 -4.88
C ILE A 516 -47.39 -20.43 -5.14
N GLY A 517 -47.36 -21.66 -4.61
CA GLY A 517 -48.40 -22.70 -4.68
C GLY A 517 -49.25 -22.87 -3.42
N GLU A 518 -49.93 -24.02 -3.25
CA GLU A 518 -50.81 -24.34 -2.11
C GLU A 518 -50.30 -25.55 -1.28
N TYR A 519 -50.59 -25.56 0.02
CA TYR A 519 -50.07 -26.50 1.05
C TYR A 519 -50.65 -27.92 0.96
N GLY A 520 -49.86 -29.00 1.11
CA GLY A 520 -50.45 -30.34 1.06
C GLY A 520 -49.65 -31.65 1.25
N ASP A 521 -48.36 -31.70 1.63
CA ASP A 521 -47.66 -32.99 1.82
C ASP A 521 -46.69 -33.01 3.02
N THR A 522 -46.51 -34.16 3.68
CA THR A 522 -45.98 -34.24 5.07
C THR A 522 -44.79 -35.17 5.26
N ASN A 523 -43.63 -34.68 5.75
CA ASN A 523 -42.65 -35.39 6.62
C ASN A 523 -41.50 -34.46 7.11
N CYS A 524 -41.04 -34.63 8.37
CA CYS A 524 -39.86 -33.96 8.99
C CYS A 524 -38.57 -34.79 8.77
N TYR A 525 -37.30 -34.36 9.01
CA TYR A 525 -36.68 -33.53 10.07
C TYR A 525 -35.43 -32.75 9.57
N ILE A 526 -34.73 -32.01 10.45
CA ILE A 526 -33.52 -31.18 10.16
C ILE A 526 -32.28 -31.77 10.87
N GLU A 527 -31.13 -31.82 10.19
CA GLU A 527 -29.84 -32.33 10.73
C GLU A 527 -28.64 -31.41 10.36
N SER A 528 -28.82 -30.08 10.48
CA SER A 528 -27.86 -29.07 10.02
C SER A 528 -26.93 -28.48 11.08
N VAL A 529 -25.65 -28.31 10.71
CA VAL A 529 -24.74 -27.35 11.36
C VAL A 529 -24.66 -26.09 10.51
N TYR A 530 -24.92 -24.94 11.13
CA TYR A 530 -24.94 -23.63 10.48
C TYR A 530 -23.59 -22.91 10.64
N PHE A 531 -23.05 -22.43 9.53
CA PHE A 531 -21.92 -21.50 9.47
C PHE A 531 -22.40 -20.18 8.86
N LYS A 532 -22.34 -19.09 9.63
CA LYS A 532 -22.87 -17.78 9.21
C LYS A 532 -21.93 -17.03 8.28
N ASP A 533 -20.64 -17.16 8.53
CA ASP A 533 -19.67 -16.84 7.50
C ASP A 533 -19.60 -17.99 6.54
N SER A 534 -19.66 -17.61 5.29
CA SER A 534 -19.83 -18.50 4.20
C SER A 534 -18.48 -18.98 3.67
N GLN A 535 -17.48 -18.10 3.60
CA GLN A 535 -16.11 -18.51 3.22
C GLN A 535 -15.50 -19.44 4.28
N LEU A 536 -16.06 -19.39 5.50
CA LEU A 536 -15.88 -20.40 6.55
C LEU A 536 -16.64 -21.71 6.26
N TYR A 537 -17.92 -21.66 5.84
CA TYR A 537 -18.69 -22.81 5.34
C TYR A 537 -17.89 -23.58 4.28
N SER A 538 -17.54 -22.96 3.14
CA SER A 538 -16.95 -23.67 1.98
C SER A 538 -15.60 -24.31 2.33
N LYS A 539 -14.76 -23.63 3.13
CA LYS A 539 -13.49 -24.21 3.65
C LYS A 539 -13.73 -25.37 4.63
N ILE A 540 -14.76 -25.30 5.48
CA ILE A 540 -15.12 -26.38 6.39
C ILE A 540 -15.74 -27.55 5.62
N GLU A 541 -16.60 -27.30 4.62
CA GLU A 541 -17.20 -28.34 3.78
C GLU A 541 -16.11 -29.17 3.09
N GLY A 542 -15.06 -28.54 2.54
CA GLY A 542 -13.92 -29.25 1.98
C GLY A 542 -13.19 -30.17 2.98
N VAL A 543 -12.91 -29.67 4.19
CA VAL A 543 -12.23 -30.44 5.26
C VAL A 543 -13.12 -31.57 5.78
N VAL A 544 -14.40 -31.30 5.99
CA VAL A 544 -15.39 -32.26 6.48
C VAL A 544 -15.68 -33.32 5.41
N THR A 545 -15.82 -32.95 4.14
CA THR A 545 -16.01 -33.89 3.02
C THR A 545 -14.83 -34.86 2.90
N ALA A 546 -13.60 -34.36 3.04
CA ALA A 546 -12.41 -35.22 3.10
C ALA A 546 -12.47 -36.19 4.31
N LYS A 547 -12.86 -35.71 5.49
CA LYS A 547 -13.00 -36.53 6.71
C LYS A 547 -14.17 -37.51 6.69
N VAL A 548 -15.25 -37.21 5.97
CA VAL A 548 -16.41 -38.10 5.79
C VAL A 548 -16.11 -39.16 4.71
N ALA A 549 -15.32 -38.83 3.69
CA ALA A 549 -14.82 -39.80 2.71
C ALA A 549 -13.93 -40.88 3.37
N GLU A 550 -13.21 -40.55 4.45
CA GLU A 550 -12.49 -41.53 5.28
C GLU A 550 -13.43 -42.51 6.02
N ARG A 551 -14.74 -42.23 6.13
CA ARG A 551 -15.73 -42.99 6.93
C ARG A 551 -16.85 -43.71 6.16
N ASN A 552 -16.95 -43.60 4.83
CA ASN A 552 -17.90 -44.36 3.98
C ASN A 552 -19.42 -44.17 4.29
N LEU A 553 -19.87 -42.96 4.63
CA LEU A 553 -21.32 -42.66 4.77
C LEU A 553 -21.90 -42.06 3.47
N LYS A 554 -23.20 -42.30 3.20
CA LYS A 554 -23.93 -41.83 2.01
C LYS A 554 -25.23 -41.13 2.40
N TYR A 555 -25.45 -39.91 1.91
CA TYR A 555 -26.72 -39.18 2.06
C TYR A 555 -27.18 -38.53 0.75
N HIS A 556 -28.49 -38.30 0.66
CA HIS A 556 -29.19 -37.70 -0.48
C HIS A 556 -29.43 -36.20 -0.25
N ILE A 557 -29.50 -35.42 -1.33
CA ILE A 557 -29.61 -33.96 -1.31
C ILE A 557 -30.94 -33.51 -1.94
N THR A 558 -31.70 -32.72 -1.19
CA THR A 558 -32.71 -31.80 -1.71
C THR A 558 -32.76 -30.59 -0.77
N VAL A 559 -32.70 -29.37 -1.32
CA VAL A 559 -32.57 -28.08 -0.58
C VAL A 559 -31.16 -27.87 0.04
N PRO A 560 -30.62 -26.63 0.13
CA PRO A 560 -29.29 -26.32 0.64
C PRO A 560 -29.34 -25.71 2.06
N LEU A 561 -28.20 -25.18 2.52
CA LEU A 561 -28.00 -24.60 3.86
C LEU A 561 -28.10 -25.57 5.04
N ILE A 562 -27.81 -26.83 4.75
CA ILE A 562 -27.79 -27.90 5.72
C ILE A 562 -26.62 -28.81 5.33
N ILE A 563 -25.46 -28.70 5.98
CA ILE A 563 -24.54 -29.84 5.96
C ILE A 563 -25.13 -30.89 6.90
N ASN A 564 -25.76 -31.91 6.31
CA ASN A 564 -26.16 -33.14 6.99
C ASN A 564 -24.89 -33.92 7.38
N VAL A 565 -24.27 -33.52 8.49
CA VAL A 565 -23.00 -34.06 8.99
C VAL A 565 -23.15 -34.50 10.43
N ASP A 566 -22.79 -35.76 10.67
CA ASP A 566 -22.73 -36.34 12.01
C ASP A 566 -21.77 -35.56 12.91
N ARG A 567 -22.23 -35.24 14.13
CA ARG A 567 -21.48 -34.57 15.20
C ARG A 567 -20.14 -35.27 15.50
N ASP A 568 -20.10 -36.59 15.35
CA ASP A 568 -18.89 -37.40 15.56
C ASP A 568 -17.82 -37.22 14.47
N ALA A 569 -18.13 -36.57 13.34
CA ALA A 569 -17.14 -36.17 12.33
C ALA A 569 -16.44 -34.87 12.74
N ILE A 570 -17.21 -33.85 13.15
CA ILE A 570 -16.70 -32.53 13.57
C ILE A 570 -15.76 -32.67 14.78
N SER A 571 -16.07 -33.56 15.74
CA SER A 571 -15.24 -33.79 16.91
C SER A 571 -13.85 -34.38 16.61
N SER A 572 -13.56 -34.79 15.37
CA SER A 572 -12.29 -35.40 14.97
C SER A 572 -11.32 -34.46 14.22
N ILE A 573 -11.64 -33.17 14.13
CA ILE A 573 -10.81 -32.15 13.47
C ILE A 573 -9.98 -31.39 14.51
N ASP A 574 -8.66 -31.47 14.39
CA ASP A 574 -7.66 -30.87 15.30
C ASP A 574 -6.80 -29.77 14.65
N GLU A 575 -6.79 -29.66 13.32
CA GLU A 575 -6.17 -28.56 12.56
C GLU A 575 -7.13 -28.00 11.50
N LEU A 576 -7.20 -26.67 11.41
CA LEU A 576 -7.89 -25.94 10.36
C LEU A 576 -6.97 -24.87 9.76
N ASN A 577 -6.69 -25.00 8.46
CA ASN A 577 -6.01 -23.96 7.70
C ASN A 577 -7.00 -23.13 6.90
N LEU A 578 -7.44 -22.02 7.49
CA LEU A 578 -8.38 -21.06 6.92
C LEU A 578 -7.68 -19.80 6.40
N GLN A 579 -6.35 -19.83 6.23
CA GLN A 579 -5.59 -18.68 5.73
C GLN A 579 -6.15 -18.18 4.39
N HIS A 580 -5.97 -16.90 4.12
CA HIS A 580 -6.17 -16.34 2.79
C HIS A 580 -4.83 -16.07 2.10
N THR A 581 -4.74 -16.38 0.82
CA THR A 581 -3.52 -16.19 0.02
C THR A 581 -3.57 -14.95 -0.86
N ASP A 582 -4.78 -14.47 -1.16
CA ASP A 582 -5.01 -13.42 -2.16
C ASP A 582 -5.42 -12.12 -1.49
N SER A 583 -5.18 -10.98 -2.15
CA SER A 583 -5.47 -9.65 -1.60
C SER A 583 -6.91 -9.17 -1.86
N SER A 584 -7.78 -10.01 -2.43
CA SER A 584 -9.20 -9.68 -2.67
C SER A 584 -10.00 -9.73 -1.37
N SER A 585 -10.96 -8.81 -1.20
CA SER A 585 -11.78 -8.66 0.01
C SER A 585 -12.92 -9.66 0.13
N ASP A 586 -13.31 -10.27 -0.98
CA ASP A 586 -14.64 -10.88 -1.11
C ASP A 586 -14.62 -12.38 -0.76
N THR A 587 -13.44 -12.99 -0.78
CA THR A 587 -13.16 -14.38 -0.41
C THR A 587 -12.52 -14.54 0.98
N LYS A 588 -12.53 -13.45 1.76
CA LYS A 588 -12.02 -13.42 3.14
C LYS A 588 -13.12 -13.70 4.15
N ILE A 589 -12.80 -14.53 5.13
CA ILE A 589 -13.62 -14.79 6.31
C ILE A 589 -13.70 -13.51 7.16
N LYS A 590 -14.89 -13.19 7.67
CA LYS A 590 -15.23 -11.96 8.41
C LYS A 590 -15.95 -12.25 9.71
N ASP A 591 -16.86 -13.22 9.70
CA ASP A 591 -17.54 -13.76 10.88
C ASP A 591 -16.97 -15.16 11.18
N LEU A 592 -16.97 -15.57 12.44
CA LEU A 592 -16.48 -16.89 12.87
C LEU A 592 -17.58 -17.77 13.45
N THR A 593 -18.83 -17.30 13.43
CA THR A 593 -20.02 -18.01 13.93
C THR A 593 -20.20 -19.35 13.23
N GLY A 594 -20.10 -20.42 14.02
CA GLY A 594 -19.99 -21.80 13.60
C GLY A 594 -18.70 -22.48 14.08
N LEU A 595 -17.60 -21.74 14.29
CA LEU A 595 -16.34 -22.31 14.81
C LEU A 595 -16.44 -22.77 16.27
N GLU A 596 -17.39 -22.28 17.05
CA GLU A 596 -17.64 -22.73 18.43
C GLU A 596 -17.99 -24.23 18.53
N ASN A 597 -18.29 -24.89 17.40
CA ASN A 597 -18.50 -26.33 17.31
C ASN A 597 -17.19 -27.16 17.36
N PHE A 598 -16.01 -26.54 17.22
CA PHE A 598 -14.71 -27.21 17.06
C PHE A 598 -13.87 -27.26 18.35
N GLY A 599 -14.43 -27.74 19.46
CA GLY A 599 -13.76 -27.72 20.78
C GLY A 599 -12.42 -28.49 20.90
N ASN A 600 -12.13 -29.41 19.96
CA ASN A 600 -10.88 -30.18 19.92
C ASN A 600 -9.77 -29.53 19.05
N LEU A 601 -10.03 -28.37 18.45
CA LEU A 601 -9.11 -27.68 17.54
C LEU A 601 -7.82 -27.22 18.26
N GLN A 602 -6.66 -27.62 17.74
CA GLN A 602 -5.33 -27.28 18.27
C GLN A 602 -4.60 -26.23 17.43
N THR A 603 -4.77 -26.25 16.11
CA THR A 603 -4.07 -25.35 15.19
C THR A 603 -5.08 -24.62 14.29
N LEU A 604 -5.02 -23.28 14.30
CA LEU A 604 -5.87 -22.43 13.47
C LEU A 604 -5.06 -21.34 12.77
N TYR A 605 -5.03 -21.41 11.44
CA TYR A 605 -4.47 -20.38 10.57
C TYR A 605 -5.60 -19.55 9.97
N LEU A 606 -5.62 -18.25 10.24
CA LEU A 606 -6.63 -17.27 9.81
C LEU A 606 -6.01 -16.00 9.21
N GLN A 607 -4.71 -16.00 8.92
CA GLN A 607 -4.01 -14.83 8.37
C GLN A 607 -4.59 -14.35 7.02
N ASN A 608 -4.51 -13.03 6.81
CA ASN A 608 -5.01 -12.28 5.64
C ASN A 608 -6.52 -12.29 5.41
N ASN A 609 -7.32 -12.73 6.38
CA ASN A 609 -8.78 -12.56 6.36
C ASN A 609 -9.19 -11.14 6.82
N ASP A 610 -10.50 -10.88 6.97
CA ASP A 610 -11.07 -9.59 7.41
C ASP A 610 -11.87 -9.77 8.72
N VAL A 611 -11.45 -10.71 9.58
CA VAL A 611 -12.09 -11.00 10.87
C VAL A 611 -12.07 -9.76 11.78
N SER A 612 -13.24 -9.41 12.32
CA SER A 612 -13.41 -8.25 13.21
C SER A 612 -13.73 -8.62 14.66
N THR A 613 -14.28 -9.81 14.90
CA THR A 613 -14.55 -10.35 16.23
C THR A 613 -13.99 -11.77 16.35
N ILE A 614 -13.58 -12.15 17.57
CA ILE A 614 -13.03 -13.46 17.89
C ILE A 614 -13.81 -14.11 19.03
N GLU A 615 -15.10 -13.77 19.16
CA GLU A 615 -15.91 -14.18 20.32
C GLU A 615 -16.04 -15.70 20.39
N GLN A 616 -16.19 -16.36 19.23
CA GLN A 616 -16.42 -17.78 19.03
C GLN A 616 -15.29 -18.69 19.54
N PHE A 617 -14.09 -18.14 19.77
CA PHE A 617 -12.99 -18.88 20.41
C PHE A 617 -13.27 -19.22 21.88
N TYR A 618 -14.39 -18.76 22.47
CA TYR A 618 -14.80 -19.12 23.83
C TYR A 618 -14.89 -20.63 24.05
N ALA A 619 -15.16 -21.42 23.00
CA ALA A 619 -15.29 -22.88 23.03
C ALA A 619 -14.05 -23.66 22.54
N CYS A 620 -13.05 -22.98 21.95
CA CYS A 620 -11.88 -23.61 21.34
C CYS A 620 -10.73 -23.83 22.35
N GLU A 621 -11.02 -24.39 23.53
CA GLU A 621 -10.08 -24.48 24.67
C GLU A 621 -8.78 -25.26 24.37
N SER A 622 -8.79 -26.11 23.35
CA SER A 622 -7.66 -26.96 22.94
C SER A 622 -6.58 -26.22 22.12
N LEU A 623 -6.79 -24.94 21.77
CA LEU A 623 -5.96 -24.24 20.79
C LEU A 623 -4.54 -23.91 21.30
N ARG A 624 -3.53 -24.32 20.53
CA ARG A 624 -2.09 -24.13 20.77
C ARG A 624 -1.45 -23.14 19.79
N ILE A 625 -1.92 -23.08 18.56
CA ILE A 625 -1.41 -22.16 17.52
C ILE A 625 -2.58 -21.35 16.95
N LEU A 626 -2.49 -20.03 17.04
CA LEU A 626 -3.45 -19.08 16.47
C LEU A 626 -2.72 -18.01 15.66
N ASN A 627 -2.96 -17.98 14.35
CA ASN A 627 -2.43 -16.94 13.47
C ASN A 627 -3.58 -16.10 12.89
N LEU A 628 -3.66 -14.84 13.35
CA LEU A 628 -4.66 -13.84 12.96
C LEU A 628 -4.03 -12.67 12.19
N ALA A 629 -2.79 -12.80 11.70
CA ALA A 629 -2.08 -11.71 11.02
C ALA A 629 -2.89 -11.08 9.88
N SER A 630 -2.74 -9.77 9.67
CA SER A 630 -3.41 -8.98 8.61
C SER A 630 -4.95 -8.90 8.69
N ASN A 631 -5.58 -9.31 9.78
CA ASN A 631 -7.00 -9.07 10.05
C ASN A 631 -7.19 -7.66 10.66
N SER A 632 -7.09 -6.63 9.82
CA SER A 632 -6.82 -5.23 10.23
C SER A 632 -7.84 -4.51 11.15
N ASN A 633 -8.94 -5.16 11.52
CA ASN A 633 -10.05 -4.57 12.30
C ASN A 633 -10.47 -5.41 13.51
N ILE A 634 -9.60 -6.25 14.07
CA ILE A 634 -9.94 -7.07 15.25
C ILE A 634 -10.24 -6.17 16.46
N ASN A 635 -11.44 -6.33 17.03
CA ASN A 635 -11.80 -5.73 18.31
C ASN A 635 -10.97 -6.35 19.45
N ASN A 636 -9.98 -5.61 19.93
CA ASN A 636 -9.00 -6.08 20.91
C ASN A 636 -9.49 -6.02 22.38
N ASN A 637 -10.75 -5.65 22.63
CA ASN A 637 -11.39 -5.74 23.95
C ASN A 637 -12.11 -7.10 24.17
N ASN A 638 -11.89 -8.07 23.28
CA ASN A 638 -12.59 -9.34 23.24
C ASN A 638 -12.01 -10.35 24.25
N LYS A 639 -12.85 -10.79 25.19
CA LYS A 639 -12.44 -11.65 26.30
C LYS A 639 -12.23 -13.12 25.92
N SER A 640 -12.70 -13.57 24.76
CA SER A 640 -12.70 -15.00 24.44
C SER A 640 -11.31 -15.63 24.33
N ILE A 641 -10.28 -14.81 24.05
CA ILE A 641 -8.88 -15.27 24.00
C ILE A 641 -8.34 -15.77 25.36
N VAL A 642 -8.96 -15.39 26.50
CA VAL A 642 -8.54 -15.85 27.84
C VAL A 642 -8.87 -17.32 28.11
N ASN A 643 -9.73 -17.93 27.28
CA ASN A 643 -10.04 -19.36 27.37
C ASN A 643 -8.97 -20.23 26.68
N LEU A 644 -8.07 -19.64 25.88
CA LEU A 644 -7.04 -20.35 25.13
C LEU A 644 -5.80 -20.63 26.00
N ARG A 645 -5.98 -21.42 27.06
CA ARG A 645 -4.94 -21.65 28.09
C ARG A 645 -3.71 -22.41 27.60
N ASN A 646 -3.85 -23.17 26.52
CA ASN A 646 -2.79 -23.97 25.91
C ASN A 646 -2.03 -23.23 24.79
N LEU A 647 -2.27 -21.91 24.62
CA LEU A 647 -1.75 -21.15 23.48
C LEU A 647 -0.23 -20.92 23.56
N GLU A 648 0.51 -21.55 22.66
CA GLU A 648 1.97 -21.48 22.54
C GLU A 648 2.44 -20.44 21.51
N THR A 649 1.66 -20.24 20.44
CA THR A 649 1.97 -19.29 19.35
C THR A 649 0.76 -18.42 19.04
N LEU A 650 0.94 -17.11 19.14
CA LEU A 650 -0.06 -16.09 18.80
C LEU A 650 0.54 -15.06 17.84
N ASN A 651 -0.03 -14.93 16.65
CA ASN A 651 0.31 -13.87 15.72
C ASN A 651 -0.90 -12.95 15.49
N LEU A 652 -0.71 -11.67 15.81
CA LEU A 652 -1.66 -10.56 15.69
C LEU A 652 -1.02 -9.38 14.94
N SER A 653 -0.03 -9.63 14.07
CA SER A 653 0.59 -8.56 13.29
C SER A 653 -0.43 -7.92 12.34
N ASN A 654 -0.41 -6.59 12.19
CA ASN A 654 -1.34 -5.84 11.32
C ASN A 654 -2.83 -6.15 11.61
N THR A 655 -3.25 -6.15 12.89
CA THR A 655 -4.64 -6.43 13.29
C THR A 655 -5.43 -5.22 13.80
N GLY A 656 -4.79 -4.05 13.87
CA GLY A 656 -5.41 -2.80 14.31
C GLY A 656 -5.37 -2.55 15.81
N LEU A 657 -4.56 -3.31 16.57
CA LEU A 657 -4.51 -3.26 18.04
C LEU A 657 -4.27 -1.84 18.58
N THR A 658 -4.97 -1.51 19.67
CA THR A 658 -4.83 -0.24 20.41
C THR A 658 -4.29 -0.45 21.84
N ASN A 659 -4.47 -1.65 22.39
CA ASN A 659 -3.98 -2.16 23.68
C ASN A 659 -3.71 -3.67 23.55
N ILE A 660 -3.08 -4.27 24.56
CA ILE A 660 -2.87 -5.73 24.69
C ILE A 660 -3.34 -6.25 26.05
N ASP A 661 -4.37 -5.64 26.63
CA ASP A 661 -4.78 -5.86 28.01
C ASP A 661 -5.20 -7.32 28.27
N PHE A 662 -5.66 -8.02 27.23
CA PHE A 662 -5.98 -9.45 27.25
C PHE A 662 -4.81 -10.35 27.67
N LEU A 663 -3.54 -9.94 27.51
CA LEU A 663 -2.39 -10.70 28.00
C LEU A 663 -2.31 -10.70 29.53
N ASN A 664 -2.79 -9.65 30.19
CA ASN A 664 -2.93 -9.63 31.64
C ASN A 664 -3.99 -10.63 32.10
N GLU A 665 -5.16 -10.63 31.44
CA GLU A 665 -6.25 -11.56 31.74
C GLU A 665 -5.82 -13.02 31.48
N LEU A 666 -5.14 -13.30 30.36
CA LEU A 666 -4.60 -14.62 30.02
C LEU A 666 -3.60 -15.13 31.07
N TYR A 667 -2.65 -14.29 31.50
CA TYR A 667 -1.71 -14.64 32.58
C TYR A 667 -2.43 -14.90 33.92
N GLU A 668 -3.45 -14.10 34.23
CA GLU A 668 -4.23 -14.21 35.49
C GLU A 668 -5.09 -15.48 35.56
N THR A 669 -5.31 -16.20 34.45
CA THR A 669 -5.92 -17.55 34.47
C THR A 669 -5.04 -18.62 35.14
N GLY A 670 -3.75 -18.33 35.34
CA GLY A 670 -2.78 -19.22 36.01
C GLY A 670 -2.09 -20.23 35.10
N TYR A 671 -2.46 -20.30 33.81
CA TYR A 671 -1.82 -21.15 32.80
C TYR A 671 -1.67 -20.34 31.50
N CYS A 672 -0.43 -20.01 31.16
CA CYS A 672 -0.09 -19.36 29.89
C CYS A 672 1.22 -19.96 29.38
N GLU A 673 1.14 -20.70 28.27
CA GLU A 673 2.27 -21.42 27.67
C GLU A 673 2.91 -20.65 26.49
N LEU A 674 2.55 -19.37 26.33
CA LEU A 674 2.91 -18.57 25.15
C LEU A 674 4.44 -18.41 24.98
N VAL A 675 4.97 -18.97 23.89
CA VAL A 675 6.39 -18.97 23.52
C VAL A 675 6.67 -17.96 22.41
N VAL A 676 5.73 -17.77 21.49
CA VAL A 676 5.86 -16.89 20.32
C VAL A 676 4.71 -15.89 20.29
N LEU A 677 5.05 -14.60 20.29
CA LEU A 677 4.10 -13.51 20.13
C LEU A 677 4.59 -12.55 19.04
N ASP A 678 3.75 -12.28 18.04
CA ASP A 678 3.98 -11.19 17.10
C ASP A 678 2.79 -10.23 17.12
N ILE A 679 3.05 -8.96 17.44
CA ILE A 679 2.09 -7.86 17.42
C ILE A 679 2.59 -6.69 16.55
N SER A 680 3.47 -6.98 15.59
CA SER A 680 4.02 -6.00 14.64
C SER A 680 2.92 -5.27 13.84
N ASP A 681 3.25 -4.14 13.22
CA ASP A 681 2.38 -3.39 12.31
C ASP A 681 1.06 -2.90 12.94
N ASN A 682 1.07 -2.68 14.25
CA ASN A 682 -0.03 -2.06 15.01
C ASN A 682 0.35 -0.64 15.49
N PRO A 683 0.38 0.39 14.61
CA PRO A 683 0.89 1.73 14.93
C PRO A 683 -0.02 2.54 15.89
N LYS A 684 -1.25 2.06 16.14
CA LYS A 684 -2.21 2.64 17.08
C LYS A 684 -2.01 2.13 18.52
N LEU A 685 -1.03 1.26 18.76
CA LEU A 685 -0.80 0.64 20.06
C LEU A 685 -0.30 1.66 21.10
N ASN A 686 -1.10 1.86 22.15
CA ASN A 686 -0.85 2.89 23.15
C ASN A 686 0.35 2.54 24.06
N ASN A 687 0.42 1.30 24.52
CA ASN A 687 1.49 0.76 25.36
C ASN A 687 1.61 -0.77 25.15
N ILE A 688 2.60 -1.40 25.79
CA ILE A 688 2.80 -2.86 25.82
C ILE A 688 2.82 -3.43 27.25
N GLU A 689 2.06 -2.84 28.17
CA GLU A 689 2.00 -3.30 29.56
C GLU A 689 1.27 -4.65 29.69
N GLY A 690 1.78 -5.51 30.56
CA GLY A 690 1.35 -6.90 30.72
C GLY A 690 2.23 -7.90 29.97
N ILE A 691 2.92 -7.47 28.91
CA ILE A 691 3.85 -8.33 28.16
C ILE A 691 5.01 -8.82 29.05
N GLU A 692 5.39 -8.03 30.07
CA GLU A 692 6.42 -8.37 31.06
C GLU A 692 6.07 -9.58 31.94
N LYS A 693 4.78 -9.95 32.02
CA LYS A 693 4.32 -11.13 32.77
C LYS A 693 4.62 -12.44 32.02
N ILE A 694 4.68 -12.41 30.69
CA ILE A 694 4.79 -13.60 29.82
C ILE A 694 6.26 -14.02 29.65
N THR A 695 6.90 -14.37 30.77
CA THR A 695 8.34 -14.71 30.84
C THR A 695 8.73 -16.00 30.09
N THR A 696 7.75 -16.76 29.61
CA THR A 696 7.89 -17.92 28.72
C THR A 696 8.31 -17.58 27.29
N LEU A 697 8.13 -16.32 26.85
CA LEU A 697 8.42 -15.90 25.48
C LEU A 697 9.88 -16.14 25.07
N GLN A 698 10.05 -16.76 23.90
CA GLN A 698 11.33 -16.97 23.21
C GLN A 698 11.43 -16.11 21.93
N SER A 699 10.30 -15.76 21.31
CA SER A 699 10.27 -14.88 20.13
C SER A 699 9.21 -13.79 20.29
N LEU A 700 9.61 -12.53 20.08
CA LEU A 700 8.76 -11.36 20.22
C LEU A 700 8.88 -10.39 19.03
N GLY A 701 7.78 -10.18 18.31
CA GLY A 701 7.64 -9.22 17.21
C GLY A 701 6.89 -7.94 17.63
N LEU A 702 7.54 -6.79 17.45
CA LEU A 702 7.09 -5.45 17.82
C LEU A 702 7.41 -4.41 16.72
N SER A 703 7.48 -4.81 15.44
CA SER A 703 7.82 -3.87 14.36
C SER A 703 6.72 -2.82 14.17
N ASN A 704 7.03 -1.58 13.80
CA ASN A 704 6.06 -0.56 13.38
C ASN A 704 4.91 -0.30 14.40
N THR A 705 5.17 -0.48 15.70
CA THR A 705 4.18 -0.34 16.80
C THR A 705 4.21 1.03 17.49
N ASN A 706 4.93 2.00 16.94
CA ASN A 706 5.07 3.37 17.47
C ASN A 706 5.56 3.40 18.94
N LEU A 707 6.52 2.54 19.26
CA LEU A 707 7.17 2.43 20.57
C LEU A 707 8.28 3.47 20.75
N ASP A 708 8.53 3.83 22.01
CA ASP A 708 9.65 4.67 22.45
C ASP A 708 10.34 4.04 23.68
N ASP A 709 11.33 4.72 24.24
CA ASP A 709 12.08 4.27 25.42
C ASP A 709 11.20 4.05 26.66
N ASN A 710 10.14 4.85 26.84
CA ASN A 710 9.25 4.73 27.99
C ASN A 710 8.40 3.46 27.86
N LYS A 711 7.79 3.27 26.68
CA LYS A 711 6.92 2.12 26.38
C LYS A 711 7.67 0.78 26.39
N THR A 712 8.97 0.76 26.10
CA THR A 712 9.77 -0.48 26.03
C THR A 712 10.46 -0.88 27.33
N SER A 713 10.56 0.02 28.30
CA SER A 713 11.35 -0.10 29.54
C SER A 713 11.20 -1.43 30.32
N LYS A 714 10.02 -2.07 30.26
CA LYS A 714 9.70 -3.32 30.99
C LYS A 714 10.12 -4.63 30.28
N LEU A 715 10.58 -4.58 29.02
CA LEU A 715 10.95 -5.78 28.25
C LEU A 715 12.19 -6.53 28.81
N ASN A 716 12.94 -5.91 29.72
CA ASN A 716 14.20 -6.43 30.27
C ASN A 716 14.04 -7.69 31.15
N VAL A 717 12.81 -8.06 31.54
CA VAL A 717 12.53 -9.27 32.34
C VAL A 717 12.34 -10.53 31.50
N LEU A 718 12.14 -10.41 30.18
CA LEU A 718 11.84 -11.52 29.25
C LEU A 718 13.10 -12.33 28.88
N THR A 719 13.84 -12.79 29.90
CA THR A 719 15.21 -13.32 29.76
C THR A 719 15.35 -14.58 28.92
N ASN A 720 14.24 -15.26 28.58
CA ASN A 720 14.17 -16.40 27.68
C ASN A 720 14.18 -16.03 26.19
N LEU A 721 14.01 -14.75 25.82
CA LEU A 721 13.99 -14.30 24.43
C LEU A 721 15.28 -14.69 23.67
N THR A 722 15.10 -15.45 22.60
CA THR A 722 16.11 -15.73 21.56
C THR A 722 15.97 -14.80 20.36
N THR A 723 14.76 -14.29 20.11
CA THR A 723 14.44 -13.42 18.96
C THR A 723 13.65 -12.19 19.44
N LEU A 724 14.11 -11.00 19.05
CA LEU A 724 13.41 -9.74 19.29
C LEU A 724 13.46 -8.88 18.03
N ASN A 725 12.30 -8.40 17.57
CA ASN A 725 12.19 -7.48 16.45
C ASN A 725 11.43 -6.21 16.88
N ILE A 726 12.11 -5.07 16.83
CA ILE A 726 11.60 -3.73 17.20
C ILE A 726 11.78 -2.72 16.05
N ASN A 727 11.85 -3.19 14.80
CA ASN A 727 12.02 -2.36 13.60
C ASN A 727 10.97 -1.24 13.50
N GLY A 728 11.32 -0.07 12.95
CA GLY A 728 10.33 0.97 12.59
C GLY A 728 9.64 1.65 13.77
N ASN A 729 10.35 1.83 14.88
CA ASN A 729 9.84 2.49 16.09
C ASN A 729 10.58 3.83 16.33
N GLN A 730 10.34 4.47 17.47
CA GLN A 730 10.94 5.75 17.86
C GLN A 730 11.97 5.61 19.01
N ILE A 731 12.47 4.39 19.23
CA ILE A 731 13.37 4.05 20.34
C ILE A 731 14.74 4.73 20.13
N LYS A 732 15.34 5.22 21.21
CA LYS A 732 16.70 5.79 21.26
C LYS A 732 17.64 4.93 22.11
N ASN A 733 17.12 4.23 23.10
CA ASN A 733 17.91 3.46 24.07
C ASN A 733 17.50 1.99 24.08
N ILE A 734 18.48 1.09 23.92
CA ILE A 734 18.28 -0.37 23.90
C ILE A 734 18.74 -1.07 25.19
N ASP A 735 18.86 -0.33 26.30
CA ASP A 735 19.28 -0.87 27.61
C ASP A 735 18.47 -2.10 28.05
N ILE A 736 17.22 -2.19 27.58
CA ILE A 736 16.31 -3.33 27.76
C ILE A 736 16.95 -4.68 27.42
N VAL A 737 17.82 -4.76 26.41
CA VAL A 737 18.41 -6.04 26.00
C VAL A 737 19.57 -6.49 26.87
N SER A 738 20.08 -5.64 27.78
CA SER A 738 21.23 -5.95 28.64
C SER A 738 21.07 -7.27 29.40
N ASN A 739 19.87 -7.53 29.93
CA ASN A 739 19.56 -8.76 30.68
C ASN A 739 19.14 -9.95 29.81
N LEU A 740 18.84 -9.74 28.52
CA LEU A 740 18.45 -10.79 27.59
C LEU A 740 19.70 -11.57 27.15
N LYS A 741 19.98 -12.69 27.83
CA LYS A 741 21.22 -13.47 27.67
C LYS A 741 21.14 -14.51 26.54
N LEU A 742 19.93 -14.94 26.18
CA LEU A 742 19.71 -15.96 25.14
C LEU A 742 19.47 -15.36 23.75
N LEU A 743 19.45 -14.02 23.64
CA LEU A 743 19.11 -13.29 22.42
C LEU A 743 20.15 -13.52 21.32
N LYS A 744 19.71 -14.09 20.20
CA LYS A 744 20.52 -14.47 19.02
C LYS A 744 20.13 -13.70 17.76
N TYR A 745 18.87 -13.30 17.65
CA TYR A 745 18.32 -12.56 16.53
C TYR A 745 17.78 -11.24 17.06
N PHE A 746 18.38 -10.12 16.66
CA PHE A 746 17.94 -8.80 17.10
C PHE A 746 17.85 -7.81 15.94
N TYR A 747 16.64 -7.36 15.67
CA TYR A 747 16.30 -6.46 14.57
C TYR A 747 15.75 -5.15 15.15
N PHE A 748 16.42 -4.03 14.87
CA PHE A 748 16.04 -2.70 15.34
C PHE A 748 16.28 -1.61 14.28
N ASN A 749 16.10 -1.99 13.02
CA ASN A 749 16.13 -1.10 11.86
C ASN A 749 15.15 0.08 12.03
N ASN A 750 15.40 1.22 11.37
CA ASN A 750 14.53 2.38 11.30
C ASN A 750 14.05 2.87 12.67
N ASN A 751 15.00 3.22 13.53
CA ASN A 751 14.78 3.75 14.89
C ASN A 751 15.64 5.03 15.09
N LYS A 752 15.78 5.50 16.33
CA LYS A 752 16.54 6.71 16.69
C LYS A 752 17.74 6.39 17.60
N ILE A 753 18.25 5.16 17.56
CA ILE A 753 19.25 4.64 18.50
C ILE A 753 20.64 5.21 18.18
N GLU A 754 21.39 5.60 19.21
CA GLU A 754 22.73 6.22 19.07
C GLU A 754 23.88 5.32 19.58
N SER A 755 23.60 4.36 20.48
CA SER A 755 24.60 3.56 21.19
C SER A 755 24.31 2.06 21.15
N LEU A 756 25.37 1.26 20.98
CA LEU A 756 25.33 -0.21 21.02
C LEU A 756 25.94 -0.81 22.30
N GLU A 757 26.35 -0.02 23.29
CA GLU A 757 26.96 -0.54 24.53
C GLU A 757 26.12 -1.63 25.26
N PRO A 758 24.77 -1.62 25.26
CA PRO A 758 23.95 -2.71 25.82
C PRO A 758 24.14 -4.09 25.15
N LEU A 759 24.75 -4.14 23.96
CA LEU A 759 25.06 -5.37 23.22
C LEU A 759 26.40 -6.01 23.63
N LYS A 760 27.20 -5.31 24.43
CA LYS A 760 28.57 -5.70 24.78
C LYS A 760 28.61 -7.04 25.52
N GLY A 761 29.40 -7.97 25.00
CA GLY A 761 29.56 -9.31 25.57
C GLY A 761 28.44 -10.30 25.23
N LYS A 762 27.48 -9.92 24.36
CA LYS A 762 26.51 -10.84 23.75
C LYS A 762 27.09 -11.49 22.48
N THR A 763 26.34 -12.41 21.89
CA THR A 763 26.69 -13.05 20.61
C THR A 763 25.44 -13.26 19.77
N PHE A 764 25.32 -12.53 18.67
CA PHE A 764 24.21 -12.62 17.73
C PHE A 764 24.53 -13.53 16.55
N TYR A 765 23.54 -14.27 16.08
CA TYR A 765 23.55 -14.96 14.80
C TYR A 765 23.12 -13.99 13.69
N GLU A 766 22.08 -13.17 13.92
CA GLU A 766 21.72 -12.02 13.08
C GLU A 766 21.54 -10.75 13.91
N LEU A 767 22.03 -9.63 13.37
CA LEU A 767 21.95 -8.31 13.99
C LEU A 767 21.71 -7.26 12.90
N GLU A 768 20.54 -6.63 12.89
CA GLU A 768 20.20 -5.58 11.92
C GLU A 768 19.77 -4.29 12.61
N PHE A 769 20.39 -3.18 12.21
CA PHE A 769 20.17 -1.85 12.77
C PHE A 769 20.28 -0.71 11.75
N THR A 770 19.99 -1.02 10.48
CA THR A 770 19.92 -0.07 9.38
C THR A 770 18.96 1.08 9.67
N GLY A 771 19.32 2.33 9.39
CA GLY A 771 18.44 3.49 9.60
C GLY A 771 18.35 3.91 11.08
N ASN A 772 19.49 4.09 11.73
CA ASN A 772 19.61 4.60 13.10
C ASN A 772 20.64 5.75 13.15
N ASN A 773 20.95 6.26 14.35
CA ASN A 773 21.91 7.34 14.58
C ASN A 773 23.25 6.84 15.16
N ILE A 774 23.59 5.56 14.98
CA ILE A 774 24.75 4.93 15.63
C ILE A 774 26.05 5.45 15.03
N LYS A 775 26.96 5.88 15.91
CA LYS A 775 28.30 6.38 15.55
C LYS A 775 29.44 5.40 15.85
N ASN A 776 29.26 4.58 16.88
CA ASN A 776 30.30 3.72 17.45
C ASN A 776 29.79 2.28 17.59
N ILE A 777 30.48 1.34 16.95
CA ILE A 777 30.15 -0.10 16.96
C ILE A 777 31.17 -0.95 17.75
N SER A 778 32.04 -0.33 18.57
CA SER A 778 33.08 -1.03 19.35
C SER A 778 32.53 -2.03 20.38
N ALA A 779 31.27 -1.91 20.80
CA ALA A 779 30.57 -2.91 21.61
C ALA A 779 30.55 -4.31 20.94
N LEU A 780 30.58 -4.36 19.60
CA LEU A 780 30.63 -5.61 18.82
C LEU A 780 32.00 -6.32 18.87
N SER A 781 33.04 -5.71 19.44
CA SER A 781 34.43 -6.23 19.47
C SER A 781 34.63 -7.59 20.16
N SER A 782 33.63 -8.07 20.90
CA SER A 782 33.60 -9.38 21.55
C SER A 782 32.99 -10.49 20.68
N HIS A 783 32.34 -10.15 19.57
CA HIS A 783 31.61 -11.08 18.71
C HIS A 783 32.58 -11.82 17.79
N ARG A 784 32.60 -13.17 17.87
CA ARG A 784 33.50 -14.00 17.06
C ARG A 784 32.90 -14.41 15.72
N THR A 785 31.59 -14.60 15.67
CA THR A 785 30.84 -15.06 14.50
C THR A 785 29.50 -14.34 14.43
N ILE A 786 29.17 -13.74 13.29
CA ILE A 786 27.83 -13.23 12.97
C ILE A 786 27.51 -13.67 11.53
N ASN A 787 26.31 -14.17 11.27
CA ASN A 787 25.91 -14.67 9.94
C ASN A 787 25.20 -13.62 9.08
N ASN A 788 24.54 -12.63 9.69
CA ASN A 788 23.89 -11.51 9.01
C ASN A 788 24.07 -10.22 9.84
N LEU A 789 24.65 -9.19 9.22
CA LEU A 789 25.01 -7.92 9.86
C LEU A 789 24.73 -6.74 8.93
N LYS A 790 23.60 -6.06 9.15
CA LYS A 790 23.18 -4.89 8.37
C LYS A 790 23.16 -3.64 9.25
N MET A 791 23.86 -2.60 8.83
CA MET A 791 24.04 -1.35 9.57
C MET A 791 23.96 -0.12 8.66
N ASP A 792 23.28 -0.23 7.52
CA ASP A 792 23.20 0.84 6.53
C ASP A 792 22.55 2.11 7.11
N ASN A 793 22.72 3.26 6.46
CA ASN A 793 22.03 4.51 6.81
C ASN A 793 22.18 4.89 8.30
N ASN A 794 23.40 4.77 8.84
CA ASN A 794 23.78 5.18 10.19
C ASN A 794 24.81 6.34 10.14
N GLN A 795 25.56 6.58 11.22
CA GLN A 795 26.59 7.62 11.31
C GLN A 795 27.97 7.03 11.68
N ILE A 796 28.24 5.78 11.28
CA ILE A 796 29.37 4.98 11.77
C ILE A 796 30.69 5.48 11.17
N GLU A 797 31.57 6.00 12.01
CA GLU A 797 32.87 6.52 11.58
C GLU A 797 33.98 5.46 11.52
N ASP A 798 33.89 4.42 12.36
CA ASP A 798 34.92 3.37 12.47
C ASP A 798 34.33 1.96 12.42
N VAL A 799 34.80 1.21 11.43
CA VAL A 799 34.45 -0.19 11.13
C VAL A 799 35.62 -1.16 11.35
N SER A 800 36.74 -0.69 11.91
CA SER A 800 37.93 -1.51 12.19
C SER A 800 37.62 -2.73 13.06
N VAL A 801 36.59 -2.65 13.91
CA VAL A 801 36.08 -3.77 14.72
C VAL A 801 35.68 -4.98 13.88
N LEU A 802 35.19 -4.78 12.65
CA LEU A 802 34.76 -5.85 11.74
C LEU A 802 35.92 -6.76 11.32
N SER A 803 37.17 -6.30 11.40
CA SER A 803 38.36 -7.15 11.20
C SER A 803 38.47 -8.31 12.20
N ARG A 804 37.76 -8.24 13.32
CA ARG A 804 37.78 -9.24 14.41
C ARG A 804 36.56 -10.16 14.40
N ILE A 805 35.56 -9.87 13.57
CA ILE A 805 34.31 -10.65 13.45
C ILE A 805 34.46 -11.58 12.25
N SER A 806 34.37 -12.89 12.45
CA SER A 806 34.30 -13.84 11.34
C SER A 806 32.87 -13.88 10.80
N MET A 807 32.71 -13.68 9.49
CA MET A 807 31.42 -13.80 8.82
C MET A 807 31.45 -15.03 7.91
N SER A 808 30.40 -15.85 7.99
CA SER A 808 30.28 -17.07 7.20
C SER A 808 29.94 -16.82 5.72
N ASN A 809 29.39 -15.64 5.42
CA ASN A 809 29.08 -15.18 4.07
C ASN A 809 29.26 -13.66 3.95
N GLU A 810 30.24 -13.21 3.17
CA GLU A 810 30.52 -11.77 2.96
C GLU A 810 29.37 -11.02 2.25
N GLN A 811 28.42 -11.73 1.62
CA GLN A 811 27.22 -11.09 1.06
C GLN A 811 26.32 -10.50 2.14
N ASN A 812 26.34 -11.05 3.36
CA ASN A 812 25.44 -10.67 4.45
C ASN A 812 25.97 -9.52 5.33
N LEU A 813 27.08 -8.87 4.96
CA LEU A 813 27.49 -7.57 5.50
C LEU A 813 26.93 -6.44 4.64
N SER A 814 26.37 -5.42 5.26
CA SER A 814 26.00 -4.16 4.58
C SER A 814 26.23 -2.96 5.50
N VAL A 815 27.02 -1.98 5.03
CA VAL A 815 27.39 -0.76 5.79
C VAL A 815 27.15 0.52 4.95
N ASN A 816 26.27 0.45 3.95
CA ASN A 816 26.01 1.51 2.98
C ASN A 816 25.43 2.78 3.61
N GLY A 817 25.48 3.91 2.90
CA GLY A 817 24.72 5.10 3.27
C GLY A 817 25.09 5.76 4.60
N GLN A 818 26.29 5.54 5.17
CA GLN A 818 26.65 6.21 6.41
C GLN A 818 26.72 7.73 6.20
N LYS A 819 26.08 8.50 7.05
CA LYS A 819 26.11 9.96 7.00
C LYS A 819 26.96 10.51 8.13
N ILE A 820 28.12 11.05 7.79
CA ILE A 820 29.06 11.61 8.75
C ILE A 820 29.16 13.11 8.50
N VAL A 821 28.98 13.92 9.55
CA VAL A 821 28.99 15.38 9.45
C VAL A 821 30.09 15.95 10.33
N ARG A 822 30.96 16.80 9.77
CA ARG A 822 32.02 17.50 10.48
C ARG A 822 31.88 19.01 10.27
N LEU A 823 31.95 19.77 11.35
CA LEU A 823 31.95 21.23 11.32
C LEU A 823 33.38 21.75 11.39
N LEU A 824 33.66 22.81 10.62
CA LEU A 824 34.87 23.61 10.81
C LEU A 824 34.75 24.46 12.08
N ASP A 825 35.85 24.69 12.79
CA ASP A 825 35.83 25.59 13.93
C ASP A 825 35.56 27.04 13.47
N LYS A 826 34.90 27.83 14.32
CA LYS A 826 34.50 29.22 14.00
C LYS A 826 35.66 30.16 13.66
N SER A 827 36.90 29.75 13.91
CA SER A 827 38.15 30.49 13.64
C SER A 827 39.02 29.89 12.53
N SER A 828 38.57 28.82 11.85
CA SER A 828 39.34 28.12 10.83
C SER A 828 39.33 28.84 9.47
N SER A 829 40.18 29.86 9.29
CA SER A 829 40.50 30.40 7.96
C SER A 829 41.63 29.62 7.27
N GLY A 830 41.60 29.60 5.94
CA GLY A 830 42.57 28.91 5.08
C GLY A 830 42.31 27.41 4.86
N LYS A 831 43.36 26.67 4.47
CA LYS A 831 43.30 25.21 4.24
C LYS A 831 43.36 24.45 5.57
N VAL A 832 42.30 23.69 5.86
CA VAL A 832 42.14 22.84 7.05
C VAL A 832 42.32 21.38 6.65
N ASN A 833 43.02 20.59 7.46
CA ASN A 833 43.20 19.16 7.23
C ASN A 833 42.33 18.36 8.21
N ILE A 834 41.46 17.50 7.70
CA ILE A 834 40.48 16.72 8.47
C ILE A 834 40.73 15.24 8.23
N VAL A 835 40.97 14.48 9.31
CA VAL A 835 41.19 13.03 9.21
C VAL A 835 39.95 12.35 8.64
N LEU A 836 40.12 11.53 7.61
CA LEU A 836 39.04 10.69 7.10
C LEU A 836 38.60 9.69 8.19
N PRO A 837 37.29 9.48 8.39
CA PRO A 837 36.79 8.39 9.21
C PRO A 837 37.39 7.05 8.75
N GLN A 838 37.57 6.07 9.64
CA GLN A 838 38.14 4.78 9.29
C GLN A 838 37.25 4.01 8.28
N ILE A 839 35.96 4.33 8.19
CA ILE A 839 35.08 3.88 7.09
C ILE A 839 35.39 4.52 5.71
N PHE A 840 36.45 5.33 5.58
CA PHE A 840 37.07 5.71 4.30
C PHE A 840 38.55 5.26 4.16
N LEU A 841 39.13 4.58 5.18
CA LEU A 841 40.51 4.07 5.20
C LEU A 841 40.66 2.53 5.29
N ALA A 842 39.62 1.82 5.73
CA ALA A 842 39.51 0.37 5.87
C ALA A 842 39.61 -0.43 4.55
N SER A 843 40.83 -0.51 4.00
CA SER A 843 41.23 -1.58 3.08
C SER A 843 42.56 -2.21 3.49
N GLN A 844 42.55 -3.05 4.54
CA GLN A 844 43.56 -4.09 4.79
C GLN A 844 43.15 -5.07 5.91
N GLN A 845 43.50 -6.36 5.72
CA GLN A 845 43.53 -7.48 6.69
C GLN A 845 42.31 -8.43 6.93
N SER A 846 41.12 -8.30 6.33
CA SER A 846 39.99 -9.22 6.69
C SER A 846 39.14 -9.84 5.55
N GLY A 847 39.58 -9.80 4.29
CA GLY A 847 38.83 -10.35 3.14
C GLY A 847 37.66 -9.46 2.69
N ASN A 848 36.87 -9.00 3.66
CA ASN A 848 35.78 -8.05 3.55
C ASN A 848 36.26 -6.67 3.09
N LYS A 849 36.40 -6.48 1.78
CA LYS A 849 36.67 -5.17 1.17
C LYS A 849 35.47 -4.25 1.38
N ILE A 850 35.61 -3.29 2.29
CA ILE A 850 34.52 -2.35 2.59
C ILE A 850 34.36 -1.37 1.40
N TYR A 851 35.47 -0.88 0.82
CA TYR A 851 35.62 -0.12 -0.44
C TYR A 851 37.13 0.02 -0.76
N SER A 852 37.50 0.78 -1.79
CA SER A 852 38.90 1.15 -2.10
C SER A 852 39.09 2.68 -2.18
N SER A 853 40.31 3.17 -1.92
CA SER A 853 40.62 4.61 -1.89
C SER A 853 40.40 5.36 -3.21
N ASN A 854 40.31 4.61 -4.32
CA ASN A 854 40.22 5.17 -5.67
C ASN A 854 38.77 5.27 -6.17
N GLU A 855 37.79 5.00 -5.30
CA GLU A 855 36.35 5.03 -5.57
C GLU A 855 35.64 6.13 -4.74
N LEU A 856 36.35 7.25 -4.53
CA LEU A 856 35.85 8.42 -3.80
C LEU A 856 35.47 9.54 -4.78
N SER A 857 34.23 10.04 -4.65
CA SER A 857 33.79 11.30 -5.25
C SER A 857 34.11 12.44 -4.28
N LEU A 858 34.76 13.49 -4.77
CA LEU A 858 35.20 14.65 -3.98
C LEU A 858 34.51 15.92 -4.49
N THR A 859 33.87 16.66 -3.59
CA THR A 859 33.25 17.97 -3.86
C THR A 859 33.87 19.00 -2.94
N ASN A 860 34.34 20.14 -3.48
CA ASN A 860 34.94 21.26 -2.74
C ASN A 860 36.08 20.88 -1.75
N CYS A 861 36.76 19.75 -1.98
CA CYS A 861 37.89 19.29 -1.18
C CYS A 861 38.86 18.42 -2.00
N GLU A 862 40.05 18.24 -1.45
CA GLU A 862 41.14 17.42 -2.00
C GLU A 862 41.54 16.37 -0.94
N LEU A 863 42.18 15.27 -1.34
CA LEU A 863 42.88 14.40 -0.38
C LEU A 863 44.34 14.85 -0.24
N ASP A 864 44.90 14.66 0.95
CA ASP A 864 46.34 14.84 1.16
C ASP A 864 47.16 13.74 0.44
N SER A 865 48.49 13.90 0.42
CA SER A 865 49.39 12.96 -0.25
C SER A 865 49.42 11.54 0.35
N THR A 866 48.77 11.32 1.49
CA THR A 866 48.63 10.00 2.11
C THR A 866 47.30 9.32 1.77
N GLY A 867 46.34 10.08 1.23
CA GLY A 867 44.96 9.64 1.05
C GLY A 867 44.19 9.45 2.36
N GLN A 868 44.75 9.87 3.51
CA GLN A 868 44.14 9.65 4.83
C GLN A 868 43.43 10.87 5.40
N ASN A 869 43.68 12.06 4.84
CA ASN A 869 43.08 13.30 5.32
C ASN A 869 42.47 14.08 4.15
N VAL A 870 41.32 14.70 4.42
CA VAL A 870 40.62 15.63 3.54
C VAL A 870 41.14 17.04 3.79
N ILE A 871 41.70 17.65 2.76
CA ILE A 871 42.07 19.06 2.73
C ILE A 871 40.86 19.84 2.26
N VAL A 872 40.32 20.68 3.15
CA VAL A 872 39.21 21.60 2.86
C VAL A 872 39.73 23.03 2.87
N ASP A 873 39.50 23.75 1.78
CA ASP A 873 39.84 25.17 1.65
C ASP A 873 38.67 25.99 2.20
N ALA A 874 38.69 26.29 3.50
CA ALA A 874 37.57 26.87 4.23
C ALA A 874 37.13 28.22 3.63
N ASP A 875 38.08 29.01 3.17
CA ASP A 875 37.87 30.32 2.55
C ASP A 875 37.15 30.22 1.19
N LYS A 876 37.13 29.05 0.56
CA LYS A 876 36.46 28.81 -0.74
C LYS A 876 35.03 28.26 -0.63
N LEU A 877 34.61 27.76 0.54
CA LEU A 877 33.31 27.09 0.68
C LEU A 877 32.11 27.97 0.32
N ASN A 878 32.15 29.29 0.56
CA ASN A 878 31.18 30.28 0.05
C ASN A 878 29.67 29.92 0.20
N GLY A 879 29.31 29.19 1.25
CA GLY A 879 27.93 28.73 1.52
C GLY A 879 27.62 27.30 1.05
N GLU A 880 28.51 26.65 0.32
CA GLU A 880 28.45 25.23 -0.02
C GLU A 880 29.04 24.35 1.10
N VAL A 881 29.18 23.06 0.83
CA VAL A 881 29.83 22.06 1.69
C VAL A 881 30.94 21.36 0.92
N ALA A 882 31.94 20.86 1.64
CA ALA A 882 32.87 19.86 1.12
C ALA A 882 32.29 18.46 1.36
N GLN A 883 32.40 17.57 0.39
CA GLN A 883 31.88 16.20 0.51
C GLN A 883 32.86 15.16 -0.02
N VAL A 884 32.92 14.03 0.68
CA VAL A 884 33.59 12.79 0.23
C VAL A 884 32.54 11.68 0.23
N GLU A 885 32.24 11.11 -0.93
CA GLU A 885 31.27 10.03 -1.11
C GLU A 885 31.93 8.75 -1.64
N ILE A 886 31.53 7.60 -1.12
CA ILE A 886 31.93 6.27 -1.61
C ILE A 886 30.99 5.82 -2.73
N VAL A 887 31.48 5.73 -3.97
CA VAL A 887 30.62 5.41 -5.14
C VAL A 887 30.34 3.91 -5.33
N SER A 888 31.09 3.04 -4.66
CA SER A 888 31.08 1.58 -4.86
C SER A 888 31.51 0.80 -3.60
N GLY A 889 31.21 -0.50 -3.53
CA GLY A 889 31.55 -1.37 -2.40
C GLY A 889 30.43 -1.56 -1.37
N LYS A 890 30.79 -2.06 -0.18
CA LYS A 890 29.86 -2.37 0.93
C LYS A 890 29.48 -1.14 1.77
N ALA A 891 30.18 -0.03 1.58
CA ALA A 891 29.86 1.29 2.16
C ALA A 891 29.33 2.28 1.11
N LYS A 892 28.80 1.82 -0.02
CA LYS A 892 28.32 2.68 -1.12
C LYS A 892 27.31 3.72 -0.61
N GLY A 893 27.40 4.94 -1.13
CA GLY A 893 26.55 6.07 -0.71
C GLY A 893 26.85 6.60 0.69
N THR A 894 27.93 6.15 1.32
CA THR A 894 28.45 6.77 2.54
C THR A 894 29.05 8.13 2.20
N VAL A 895 28.62 9.19 2.89
CA VAL A 895 29.01 10.58 2.65
C VAL A 895 29.55 11.22 3.92
N LEU A 896 30.79 11.67 3.87
CA LEU A 896 31.36 12.64 4.80
C LEU A 896 31.05 14.04 4.29
N THR A 897 30.22 14.80 5.00
CA THR A 897 29.92 16.20 4.70
C THR A 897 30.66 17.11 5.70
N ILE A 898 31.50 18.00 5.18
CA ILE A 898 32.25 18.99 5.93
C ILE A 898 31.67 20.37 5.64
N SER A 899 31.31 21.11 6.69
CA SER A 899 30.56 22.35 6.55
C SER A 899 31.12 23.49 7.42
N ALA A 900 31.14 24.70 6.86
CA ALA A 900 31.32 25.92 7.64
C ALA A 900 30.13 26.12 8.61
N PRO A 901 30.37 26.57 9.85
CA PRO A 901 29.31 26.80 10.83
C PRO A 901 28.35 27.91 10.36
N LEU A 902 27.06 27.64 10.46
CA LEU A 902 26.00 28.58 10.08
C LEU A 902 25.75 29.57 11.23
N ASN A 903 25.89 30.88 10.97
CA ASN A 903 25.59 31.89 11.99
C ASN A 903 24.12 32.31 11.88
N ALA A 904 23.31 31.79 12.80
CA ALA A 904 21.98 32.31 13.07
C ALA A 904 22.07 33.68 13.76
N ILE A 905 21.21 34.59 13.34
CA ILE A 905 21.04 35.94 13.88
C ILE A 905 19.59 36.04 14.34
N ILE A 906 19.39 36.29 15.64
CA ILE A 906 18.07 36.59 16.19
C ILE A 906 17.85 38.10 16.18
N THR A 907 16.75 38.55 15.58
CA THR A 907 16.25 39.93 15.69
C THR A 907 14.96 39.96 16.51
N TYR A 908 14.61 41.12 17.07
CA TYR A 908 13.48 41.28 17.99
C TYR A 908 12.62 42.47 17.57
N GLU A 909 11.30 42.30 17.56
CA GLU A 909 10.32 43.34 17.24
C GLU A 909 9.17 43.35 18.28
N PRO A 910 8.98 44.43 19.06
CA PRO A 910 9.93 45.52 19.29
C PRO A 910 11.25 45.04 19.92
N SER A 911 12.25 45.93 20.02
CA SER A 911 13.60 45.58 20.53
C SER A 911 13.55 44.86 21.89
N ASN A 912 14.45 43.91 22.12
CA ASN A 912 14.58 43.24 23.43
C ASN A 912 15.41 44.03 24.47
N THR A 913 15.77 45.28 24.17
CA THR A 913 16.64 46.13 25.01
C THR A 913 15.90 47.20 25.82
N GLU A 914 14.76 47.67 25.34
CA GLU A 914 13.95 48.72 25.98
C GLU A 914 12.72 48.10 26.62
N LYS A 915 12.27 48.59 27.79
CA LYS A 915 11.04 48.08 28.42
C LYS A 915 9.86 48.20 27.44
N THR A 916 8.98 47.19 27.39
CA THR A 916 7.80 47.23 26.52
C THR A 916 6.61 46.49 27.13
N ASN A 917 5.41 47.05 26.96
CA ASN A 917 4.15 46.38 27.31
C ASN A 917 3.56 45.51 26.19
N GLN A 918 4.22 45.46 25.03
CA GLN A 918 3.79 44.65 23.90
C GLN A 918 4.38 43.24 23.96
N ASN A 919 3.87 42.33 23.12
CA ASN A 919 4.54 41.05 22.89
C ASN A 919 5.82 41.29 22.08
N VAL A 920 6.93 40.63 22.43
CA VAL A 920 8.18 40.69 21.66
C VAL A 920 8.25 39.48 20.73
N ILE A 921 8.33 39.72 19.43
CA ILE A 921 8.53 38.68 18.43
C ILE A 921 10.02 38.53 18.18
N ALA A 922 10.59 37.38 18.52
CA ALA A 922 11.93 37.01 18.10
C ALA A 922 11.86 36.33 16.73
N ARG A 923 12.65 36.81 15.75
CA ARG A 923 12.79 36.20 14.42
C ARG A 923 14.20 35.63 14.26
N ILE A 924 14.31 34.37 13.83
CA ILE A 924 15.58 33.79 13.41
C ILE A 924 15.84 34.08 11.92
N SER A 925 17.07 34.49 11.62
CA SER A 925 17.58 34.70 10.27
C SER A 925 19.00 34.14 10.17
N PHE A 926 19.54 33.99 8.96
CA PHE A 926 20.83 33.34 8.74
C PHE A 926 21.71 34.14 7.80
N ASN A 927 23.01 34.20 8.09
CA ASN A 927 23.95 35.05 7.35
C ASN A 927 24.40 34.48 5.98
N GLN A 928 24.00 33.26 5.62
CA GLN A 928 24.38 32.59 4.36
C GLN A 928 23.15 32.41 3.46
N SER A 929 23.00 33.29 2.47
CA SER A 929 21.82 33.36 1.57
C SER A 929 21.71 32.23 0.54
N ARG A 930 22.64 31.25 0.53
CA ARG A 930 22.70 30.15 -0.45
C ARG A 930 22.30 28.77 0.08
N ARG A 931 22.02 28.65 1.39
CA ARG A 931 21.56 27.39 2.00
C ARG A 931 20.08 27.50 2.30
N GLU A 932 19.27 26.59 1.75
CA GLU A 932 17.92 26.38 2.25
C GLU A 932 18.01 25.78 3.66
N ILE A 933 17.24 26.36 4.59
CA ILE A 933 17.27 26.01 6.01
C ILE A 933 15.83 25.79 6.47
N LYS A 934 15.59 24.61 7.06
CA LYS A 934 14.31 24.22 7.62
C LYS A 934 14.40 24.25 9.14
N ILE A 935 13.49 24.99 9.78
CA ILE A 935 13.35 24.97 11.24
C ILE A 935 12.65 23.66 11.62
N THR A 936 13.20 22.95 12.60
CA THR A 936 12.78 21.58 12.97
C THR A 936 11.86 21.55 14.19
N ASN A 937 11.70 22.67 14.89
CA ASN A 937 10.70 22.88 15.94
C ASN A 937 9.75 24.04 15.57
N ASN A 938 8.91 24.50 16.50
CA ASN A 938 8.04 25.68 16.32
C ASN A 938 7.11 25.62 15.08
N ASP A 939 6.62 24.43 14.72
CA ASP A 939 5.89 24.16 13.47
C ASP A 939 6.62 24.62 12.19
N GLY A 940 7.94 24.74 12.23
CA GLY A 940 8.77 25.27 11.14
C GLY A 940 8.77 26.81 11.00
N LYS A 941 8.16 27.55 11.93
CA LYS A 941 8.05 29.01 11.89
C LYS A 941 9.36 29.69 12.27
N ASP A 942 9.73 30.73 11.53
CA ASP A 942 10.91 31.56 11.76
C ASP A 942 10.72 32.65 12.83
N THR A 943 9.53 32.73 13.41
CA THR A 943 9.21 33.64 14.52
C THR A 943 8.68 32.90 15.74
N TYR A 944 9.04 33.41 16.92
CA TYR A 944 8.48 33.01 18.20
C TYR A 944 8.03 34.25 18.99
N THR A 945 6.79 34.25 19.47
CA THR A 945 6.18 35.39 20.17
C THR A 945 6.29 35.19 21.68
N PHE A 946 7.08 36.05 22.32
CA PHE A 946 7.14 36.15 23.78
C PHE A 946 5.98 37.02 24.28
N GLU A 947 5.09 36.44 25.07
CA GLU A 947 4.04 37.19 25.80
C GLU A 947 4.49 37.61 27.20
N GLN A 948 5.59 37.03 27.68
CA GLN A 948 6.26 37.27 28.96
C GLN A 948 7.76 37.00 28.78
N ASN A 949 8.58 37.46 29.73
CA ASN A 949 10.03 37.21 29.72
C ASN A 949 10.37 35.72 29.79
N GLY A 950 11.41 35.31 29.05
CA GLY A 950 11.83 33.92 28.92
C GLY A 950 12.86 33.71 27.81
N GLU A 951 13.11 32.44 27.49
CA GLU A 951 14.00 32.01 26.42
C GLU A 951 13.30 31.01 25.49
N PHE A 952 13.72 30.98 24.23
CA PHE A 952 13.26 30.00 23.24
C PHE A 952 14.42 29.61 22.32
N THR A 953 14.68 28.31 22.17
CA THR A 953 15.72 27.81 21.27
C THR A 953 15.11 27.32 19.96
N PHE A 954 15.38 28.03 18.87
CA PHE A 954 15.13 27.54 17.53
C PHE A 954 16.11 26.40 17.22
N THR A 955 15.60 25.25 16.78
CA THR A 955 16.41 24.19 16.19
C THR A 955 16.17 24.16 14.69
N TYR A 956 17.22 23.98 13.90
CA TYR A 956 17.15 24.06 12.46
C TYR A 956 18.11 23.09 11.79
N VAL A 957 17.84 22.79 10.53
CA VAL A 957 18.64 21.90 9.70
C VAL A 957 18.75 22.48 8.29
N ASP A 958 19.95 22.49 7.70
CA ASP A 958 20.13 22.93 6.31
C ASP A 958 19.82 21.82 5.28
N GLN A 959 19.78 22.16 3.99
CA GLN A 959 19.56 21.23 2.88
C GLN A 959 20.54 20.05 2.83
N TYR A 960 21.74 20.20 3.40
CA TYR A 960 22.75 19.15 3.50
C TYR A 960 22.58 18.28 4.77
N ARG A 961 21.53 18.54 5.56
CA ARG A 961 21.24 18.01 6.90
C ARG A 961 22.30 18.35 7.96
N VAL A 962 22.88 19.53 7.90
CA VAL A 962 23.68 20.06 9.02
C VAL A 962 22.73 20.68 10.04
N GLU A 963 22.68 20.12 11.25
CA GLU A 963 21.84 20.60 12.35
C GLU A 963 22.50 21.76 13.10
N GLY A 964 21.68 22.66 13.65
CA GLY A 964 22.11 23.74 14.52
C GLY A 964 20.99 24.28 15.40
N SER A 965 21.35 25.16 16.33
CA SER A 965 20.43 25.76 17.29
C SER A 965 20.81 27.20 17.65
N ALA A 966 19.81 28.05 17.86
CA ALA A 966 20.01 29.42 18.32
C ALA A 966 18.93 29.84 19.32
N THR A 967 19.36 30.41 20.45
CA THR A 967 18.48 30.78 21.56
C THR A 967 18.16 32.27 21.52
N ALA A 968 16.87 32.58 21.42
CA ALA A 968 16.31 33.91 21.64
C ALA A 968 16.03 34.12 23.13
N ILE A 969 16.33 35.31 23.66
CA ILE A 969 16.16 35.65 25.07
C ILE A 969 15.49 37.03 25.17
N VAL A 970 14.39 37.10 25.91
CA VAL A 970 13.58 38.31 26.13
C VAL A 970 13.43 38.54 27.64
N GLN A 971 13.84 39.71 28.12
CA GLN A 971 13.84 40.07 29.55
C GLN A 971 13.23 41.45 29.84
N ASN A 972 12.65 42.08 28.83
CA ASN A 972 12.21 43.48 28.82
C ASN A 972 10.67 43.66 28.68
N ILE A 973 9.89 42.58 28.63
CA ILE A 973 8.42 42.66 28.64
C ILE A 973 7.95 43.02 30.05
N ASP A 974 7.20 44.11 30.15
CA ASP A 974 6.54 44.57 31.36
C ASP A 974 5.13 45.09 31.05
N LYS A 975 4.12 44.31 31.41
CA LYS A 975 2.69 44.58 31.16
C LYS A 975 1.96 45.13 32.38
N LYS A 976 2.68 45.45 33.46
CA LYS A 976 2.09 45.88 34.73
C LYS A 976 2.09 47.39 34.78
N ALA A 977 0.89 47.98 34.86
CA ALA A 977 0.78 49.41 35.06
C ALA A 977 1.37 49.84 36.42
N PRO A 978 2.07 50.99 36.48
CA PRO A 978 2.78 51.42 37.68
C PRO A 978 1.81 51.60 38.86
N VAL A 979 2.12 50.97 39.98
CA VAL A 979 1.31 51.01 41.21
C VAL A 979 1.74 52.20 42.07
N ALA A 980 0.86 53.19 42.15
CA ALA A 980 1.09 54.41 42.90
C ALA A 980 0.24 54.51 44.18
N GLN A 981 0.86 54.98 45.26
CA GLN A 981 0.22 55.28 46.53
C GLN A 981 0.30 56.78 46.81
N VAL A 982 -0.86 57.41 47.02
CA VAL A 982 -0.95 58.83 47.38
C VAL A 982 -0.89 58.97 48.90
N SER A 983 0.03 59.78 49.38
CA SER A 983 0.05 60.28 50.75
C SER A 983 -0.05 61.80 50.76
N GLN A 984 -0.63 62.36 51.82
CA GLN A 984 -0.85 63.80 51.95
C GLN A 984 -0.45 64.24 53.36
N VAL A 985 0.32 65.32 53.45
CA VAL A 985 0.81 65.88 54.71
C VAL A 985 0.39 67.34 54.79
N GLN A 986 -0.49 67.66 55.74
CA GLN A 986 -0.83 69.03 56.09
C GLN A 986 0.38 69.72 56.73
N LYS A 987 0.85 70.80 56.11
CA LYS A 987 1.88 71.72 56.64
C LYS A 987 1.27 73.11 56.74
N ASN A 988 0.84 73.49 57.95
CA ASN A 988 0.11 74.74 58.21
C ASN A 988 -1.14 74.86 57.32
N GLU A 989 -1.29 75.93 56.53
CA GLU A 989 -2.44 76.17 55.63
C GLU A 989 -2.25 75.57 54.22
N GLN A 990 -1.31 74.65 54.05
CA GLN A 990 -1.03 73.97 52.78
C GLN A 990 -0.97 72.45 52.97
N VAL A 991 -1.33 71.69 51.95
CA VAL A 991 -1.14 70.23 51.89
C VAL A 991 -0.09 69.89 50.85
N GLU A 992 0.94 69.20 51.30
CA GLU A 992 1.93 68.57 50.42
C GLU A 992 1.44 67.17 50.08
N VAL A 993 1.19 66.91 48.79
CA VAL A 993 0.87 65.58 48.29
C VAL A 993 2.15 64.92 47.80
N THR A 994 2.40 63.69 48.24
CA THR A 994 3.46 62.83 47.74
C THR A 994 2.84 61.56 47.16
N ILE A 995 2.95 61.38 45.85
CA ILE A 995 2.64 60.12 45.17
C ILE A 995 3.92 59.28 45.17
N THR A 996 3.89 58.12 45.81
CA THR A 996 4.99 57.13 45.74
C THR A 996 4.61 56.04 44.74
N VAL A 997 5.38 55.92 43.67
CA VAL A 997 5.20 54.92 42.61
C VAL A 997 6.20 53.80 42.80
N ASN A 998 5.77 52.55 42.74
CA ASN A 998 6.60 51.34 42.93
C ASN A 998 7.83 51.28 42.00
N GLU A 999 7.81 51.99 40.89
CA GLU A 999 8.86 52.04 39.88
C GLU A 999 9.02 53.44 39.29
N LYS A 1000 9.95 53.59 38.35
CA LYS A 1000 10.25 54.84 37.67
C LYS A 1000 9.18 55.12 36.59
N VAL A 1001 8.71 56.37 36.56
CA VAL A 1001 7.73 56.88 35.60
C VAL A 1001 8.24 58.15 34.93
N ALA A 1002 7.61 58.55 33.82
CA ALA A 1002 7.88 59.81 33.14
C ALA A 1002 7.59 61.03 34.05
N ASP A 1003 8.30 62.14 33.81
CA ASP A 1003 8.10 63.38 34.56
C ASP A 1003 6.70 63.96 34.34
N VAL A 1004 6.00 64.25 35.43
CA VAL A 1004 4.63 64.80 35.41
C VAL A 1004 4.69 66.32 35.57
N GLU A 1005 4.05 67.05 34.64
CA GLU A 1005 4.05 68.51 34.65
C GLU A 1005 3.52 69.10 35.98
N GLY A 1006 4.30 70.00 36.57
CA GLY A 1006 3.98 70.67 37.84
C GLY A 1006 4.20 69.82 39.10
N TRP A 1007 4.74 68.61 38.99
CA TRP A 1007 5.16 67.76 40.11
C TRP A 1007 6.70 67.68 40.17
N THR A 1008 7.27 67.64 41.37
CA THR A 1008 8.72 67.44 41.56
C THR A 1008 9.03 65.96 41.78
N SER A 1009 9.76 65.35 40.84
CA SER A 1009 10.18 63.95 40.87
C SER A 1009 11.47 63.74 41.68
N GLN A 1010 11.54 62.64 42.43
CA GLN A 1010 12.74 62.15 43.10
C GLN A 1010 12.76 60.62 43.05
N GLN A 1011 13.85 60.04 42.54
CA GLN A 1011 14.03 58.59 42.52
C GLN A 1011 14.64 58.10 43.85
N LEU A 1012 14.14 56.99 44.37
CA LEU A 1012 14.57 56.37 45.62
C LEU A 1012 15.50 55.17 45.37
N THR A 1013 16.33 54.84 46.36
CA THR A 1013 17.39 53.81 46.25
C THR A 1013 16.88 52.37 46.08
N ASN A 1014 15.58 52.14 46.30
CA ASN A 1014 14.89 50.88 46.09
C ASN A 1014 14.22 50.75 44.69
N GLY A 1015 14.45 51.71 43.78
CA GLY A 1015 13.86 51.72 42.42
C GLY A 1015 12.49 52.41 42.30
N SER A 1016 11.81 52.67 43.42
CA SER A 1016 10.57 53.47 43.46
C SER A 1016 10.83 54.96 43.22
N MET A 1017 9.81 55.71 42.78
CA MET A 1017 9.89 57.15 42.53
C MET A 1017 8.82 57.90 43.33
N THR A 1018 9.17 59.06 43.89
CA THR A 1018 8.21 59.97 44.53
C THR A 1018 7.98 61.22 43.69
N LEU A 1019 6.72 61.55 43.44
CA LEU A 1019 6.28 62.81 42.84
C LEU A 1019 5.64 63.68 43.93
N THR A 1020 6.09 64.92 44.06
CA THR A 1020 5.70 65.82 45.16
C THR A 1020 5.11 67.13 44.63
N LYS A 1021 3.98 67.58 45.18
CA LYS A 1021 3.32 68.85 44.81
C LYS A 1021 2.60 69.46 46.00
N VAL A 1022 2.70 70.78 46.17
CA VAL A 1022 2.12 71.51 47.30
C VAL A 1022 0.89 72.28 46.84
N TYR A 1023 -0.19 72.18 47.60
CA TYR A 1023 -1.49 72.78 47.32
C TYR A 1023 -1.91 73.70 48.47
N SER A 1024 -2.39 74.89 48.16
CA SER A 1024 -2.83 75.92 49.12
C SER A 1024 -4.34 76.16 49.17
N GLN A 1025 -5.11 75.32 48.45
CA GLN A 1025 -6.58 75.34 48.43
C GLN A 1025 -7.10 73.93 48.10
N ASP A 1026 -8.33 73.62 48.52
CA ASP A 1026 -8.99 72.36 48.19
C ASP A 1026 -9.14 72.20 46.67
N THR A 1027 -8.79 71.03 46.14
CA THR A 1027 -8.83 70.77 44.69
C THR A 1027 -8.93 69.28 44.34
N THR A 1028 -9.09 68.96 43.06
CA THR A 1028 -8.97 67.60 42.51
C THR A 1028 -8.21 67.64 41.18
N GLU A 1029 -7.21 66.77 41.01
CA GLU A 1029 -6.34 66.69 39.83
C GLU A 1029 -6.15 65.22 39.43
N ASP A 1030 -6.32 64.90 38.14
CA ASP A 1030 -5.99 63.56 37.60
C ASP A 1030 -4.54 63.54 37.14
N VAL A 1031 -3.72 62.75 37.84
CA VAL A 1031 -2.29 62.58 37.55
C VAL A 1031 -2.09 61.29 36.75
N LYS A 1032 -1.61 61.41 35.52
CA LYS A 1032 -1.21 60.26 34.71
C LYS A 1032 0.25 59.90 34.99
N LEU A 1033 0.48 58.62 35.22
CA LEU A 1033 1.77 58.02 35.53
C LEU A 1033 2.05 56.96 34.47
N GLU A 1034 3.04 57.22 33.62
CA GLU A 1034 3.45 56.31 32.55
C GLU A 1034 4.83 55.74 32.89
N ASP A 1035 4.96 54.42 32.93
CA ASP A 1035 6.24 53.75 33.17
C ASP A 1035 7.13 53.72 31.90
N GLU A 1036 8.37 53.23 32.05
CA GLU A 1036 9.29 53.08 30.92
C GLU A 1036 8.84 52.04 29.87
N ALA A 1037 7.78 51.26 30.12
CA ALA A 1037 7.19 50.30 29.19
C ALA A 1037 5.97 50.86 28.42
N GLY A 1038 5.52 52.07 28.75
CA GLY A 1038 4.31 52.71 28.21
C GLY A 1038 3.00 52.27 28.89
N ASN A 1039 3.05 51.63 30.07
CA ASN A 1039 1.84 51.37 30.85
C ASN A 1039 1.43 52.60 31.64
N VAL A 1040 0.14 52.96 31.57
CA VAL A 1040 -0.40 54.17 32.20
C VAL A 1040 -1.33 53.83 33.36
N THR A 1041 -1.02 54.37 34.55
CA THR A 1041 -1.94 54.46 35.69
C THR A 1041 -2.40 55.90 35.86
N THR A 1042 -3.72 56.14 35.98
CA THR A 1042 -4.25 57.48 36.32
C THR A 1042 -4.69 57.53 37.78
N ILE A 1043 -4.20 58.52 38.51
CA ILE A 1043 -4.43 58.71 39.95
C ILE A 1043 -5.21 60.00 40.17
N ASN A 1044 -6.42 59.89 40.71
CA ASN A 1044 -7.23 61.04 41.09
C ASN A 1044 -6.80 61.58 42.46
N VAL A 1045 -6.04 62.67 42.48
CA VAL A 1045 -5.56 63.34 43.69
C VAL A 1045 -6.61 64.35 44.15
N LYS A 1046 -7.26 64.09 45.30
CA LYS A 1046 -8.17 65.03 45.96
C LYS A 1046 -7.50 65.63 47.19
N VAL A 1047 -7.47 66.96 47.31
CA VAL A 1047 -6.83 67.66 48.44
C VAL A 1047 -7.88 68.41 49.25
N GLN A 1048 -7.84 68.26 50.57
CA GLN A 1048 -8.67 69.02 51.53
C GLN A 1048 -7.84 69.49 52.73
N ILE A 1049 -7.90 70.79 53.04
CA ILE A 1049 -7.06 71.45 54.04
C ILE A 1049 -7.73 71.47 55.43
N LYS A 1050 -7.09 70.85 56.44
CA LYS A 1050 -7.61 70.76 57.83
C LYS A 1050 -6.67 71.38 58.86
N ARG A 1051 -7.21 72.20 59.76
CA ARG A 1051 -6.51 72.79 60.92
C ARG A 1051 -6.59 71.86 62.14
N ILE A 1052 -5.50 71.71 62.91
CA ILE A 1052 -5.28 70.58 63.85
C ILE A 1052 -5.02 71.03 65.30
N SER A 1053 -5.61 70.31 66.26
CA SER A 1053 -5.14 70.01 67.62
C SER A 1053 -5.87 68.72 68.10
N ASP A 1054 -5.36 67.84 68.97
CA ASP A 1054 -4.04 67.68 69.58
C ASP A 1054 -3.88 66.22 70.13
N VAL A 1055 -2.64 65.75 70.30
CA VAL A 1055 -2.18 64.70 71.27
C VAL A 1055 -2.64 63.21 71.12
N LEU A 1056 -1.67 62.38 70.66
CA LEU A 1056 -1.09 61.13 71.26
C LEU A 1056 -1.82 60.48 72.48
N THR A 1057 -1.87 59.16 72.75
CA THR A 1057 -1.16 57.91 72.33
C THR A 1057 -2.00 56.69 72.83
N SER A 1058 -1.70 55.37 72.70
CA SER A 1058 -0.66 54.54 72.05
C SER A 1058 -1.19 53.09 71.82
N ASN A 1059 -0.39 52.24 71.14
CA ASN A 1059 -0.32 50.78 71.18
C ASN A 1059 -1.52 49.96 71.68
N THR A 1060 -2.46 49.62 70.79
CA THR A 1060 -3.16 48.31 70.78
C THR A 1060 -3.87 48.10 69.44
N LEU A 1061 -4.11 46.83 69.07
CA LEU A 1061 -5.02 46.49 67.97
C LEU A 1061 -6.46 46.79 68.41
N LYS A 1062 -6.87 48.06 68.32
CA LYS A 1062 -8.27 48.46 68.39
C LYS A 1062 -8.99 47.84 67.19
N ILE A 1063 -10.04 47.07 67.47
CA ILE A 1063 -11.00 46.66 66.45
C ILE A 1063 -11.70 47.94 65.96
N SER A 1064 -11.29 48.42 64.79
CA SER A 1064 -12.02 49.46 64.06
C SER A 1064 -13.35 48.89 63.59
N GLU A 1065 -14.43 49.68 63.68
CA GLU A 1065 -15.77 49.25 63.24
C GLU A 1065 -15.88 48.90 61.74
N THR A 1066 -14.81 49.16 60.97
CA THR A 1066 -14.74 49.00 59.52
C THR A 1066 -14.00 47.73 59.06
N ASP A 1067 -13.21 47.07 59.91
CA ASP A 1067 -12.36 45.94 59.50
C ASP A 1067 -12.98 44.60 59.91
N LEU A 1068 -13.80 44.02 59.03
CA LEU A 1068 -14.67 42.85 59.30
C LEU A 1068 -13.92 41.52 59.54
N ASN A 1069 -12.58 41.49 59.46
CA ASN A 1069 -11.79 40.27 59.56
C ASN A 1069 -10.56 40.42 60.46
N ILE A 1070 -10.38 39.54 61.44
CA ILE A 1070 -9.18 39.49 62.28
C ILE A 1070 -8.14 38.58 61.60
N LYS A 1071 -7.02 39.19 61.18
CA LYS A 1071 -5.93 38.54 60.43
C LYS A 1071 -4.67 38.38 61.29
N LYS A 1072 -3.71 37.57 60.84
CA LYS A 1072 -2.43 37.24 61.52
C LYS A 1072 -2.57 36.39 62.79
N VAL A 1073 -3.55 35.48 62.84
CA VAL A 1073 -3.64 34.44 63.87
C VAL A 1073 -2.86 33.20 63.40
N TYR A 1074 -2.13 32.55 64.32
CA TYR A 1074 -1.28 31.39 64.01
C TYR A 1074 -1.98 30.06 64.36
N PRO A 1075 -1.68 28.94 63.67
CA PRO A 1075 -2.20 27.62 64.02
C PRO A 1075 -1.87 27.21 65.45
N LYS A 1076 -2.72 26.37 66.05
CA LYS A 1076 -2.66 25.97 67.47
C LYS A 1076 -2.75 27.15 68.47
N THR A 1077 -3.16 28.34 68.04
CA THR A 1077 -3.59 29.40 68.98
C THR A 1077 -4.85 28.93 69.70
N THR A 1078 -4.80 28.76 71.02
CA THR A 1078 -6.00 28.46 71.81
C THR A 1078 -6.88 29.70 71.97
N VAL A 1079 -8.18 29.49 72.18
CA VAL A 1079 -9.15 30.56 72.47
C VAL A 1079 -8.66 31.45 73.63
N LEU A 1080 -8.12 30.86 74.69
CA LEU A 1080 -7.56 31.58 75.84
C LEU A 1080 -6.42 32.54 75.48
N ASN A 1081 -5.54 32.16 74.55
CA ASN A 1081 -4.42 32.99 74.14
C ASN A 1081 -4.83 34.04 73.10
N PHE A 1082 -5.81 33.72 72.25
CA PHE A 1082 -6.40 34.70 71.32
C PHE A 1082 -7.14 35.83 72.05
N LYS A 1083 -7.95 35.51 73.07
CA LYS A 1083 -8.62 36.50 73.95
C LYS A 1083 -7.64 37.53 74.53
N LYS A 1084 -6.44 37.10 74.97
CA LYS A 1084 -5.39 37.99 75.51
C LYS A 1084 -4.80 38.97 74.48
N SER A 1085 -4.98 38.71 73.18
CA SER A 1085 -4.44 39.56 72.11
C SER A 1085 -5.42 40.62 71.58
N ILE A 1086 -6.69 40.54 71.96
CA ILE A 1086 -7.75 41.50 71.60
C ILE A 1086 -7.87 42.53 72.72
N ASN A 1087 -7.67 43.81 72.41
CA ASN A 1087 -7.97 44.89 73.35
C ASN A 1087 -9.30 45.55 73.00
N SER A 1088 -10.34 45.23 73.75
CA SER A 1088 -11.68 45.80 73.61
C SER A 1088 -12.29 46.04 74.98
N GLU A 1089 -12.95 47.19 75.16
CA GLU A 1089 -13.68 47.54 76.38
C GLU A 1089 -15.09 46.91 76.42
N MET A 1090 -15.49 46.17 75.38
CA MET A 1090 -16.78 45.47 75.31
C MET A 1090 -16.60 43.96 75.49
N GLU A 1091 -17.57 43.30 76.14
CA GLU A 1091 -17.64 41.84 76.22
C GLU A 1091 -17.84 41.21 74.82
N TYR A 1092 -17.25 40.04 74.61
CA TYR A 1092 -17.31 39.28 73.36
C TYR A 1092 -17.21 37.77 73.61
N THR A 1093 -17.78 36.98 72.71
CA THR A 1093 -17.71 35.51 72.70
C THR A 1093 -17.02 35.00 71.44
N ILE A 1094 -16.37 33.84 71.55
CA ILE A 1094 -15.59 33.22 70.47
C ILE A 1094 -16.33 31.97 70.01
N LEU A 1095 -16.75 31.97 68.74
CA LEU A 1095 -17.56 30.93 68.13
C LEU A 1095 -16.76 30.19 67.04
N ASN A 1096 -17.09 28.93 66.80
CA ASN A 1096 -16.61 28.22 65.60
C ASN A 1096 -17.33 28.71 64.33
N LYS A 1097 -16.93 28.20 63.16
CA LYS A 1097 -17.51 28.55 61.85
C LYS A 1097 -19.02 28.29 61.73
N SER A 1098 -19.58 27.44 62.59
CA SER A 1098 -21.01 27.12 62.69
C SER A 1098 -21.75 27.87 63.82
N GLY A 1099 -21.11 28.82 64.51
CA GLY A 1099 -21.74 29.66 65.54
C GLY A 1099 -21.82 29.05 66.95
N THR A 1100 -21.15 27.93 67.24
CA THR A 1100 -21.09 27.33 68.58
C THR A 1100 -19.92 27.89 69.38
N GLU A 1101 -20.12 28.21 70.66
CA GLU A 1101 -19.06 28.75 71.53
C GLU A 1101 -17.93 27.73 71.76
N LEU A 1102 -16.69 28.19 71.64
CA LEU A 1102 -15.49 27.37 71.80
C LEU A 1102 -14.92 27.45 73.23
N SER A 1103 -14.55 26.31 73.80
CA SER A 1103 -13.89 26.25 75.11
C SER A 1103 -12.50 26.91 75.07
N ASP A 1104 -12.02 27.40 76.22
CA ASP A 1104 -10.71 28.06 76.32
C ASP A 1104 -9.51 27.17 75.92
N SER A 1105 -9.67 25.84 75.99
CA SER A 1105 -8.71 24.82 75.53
C SER A 1105 -8.83 24.45 74.05
N SER A 1106 -9.89 24.89 73.37
CA SER A 1106 -10.06 24.72 71.92
C SER A 1106 -9.12 25.63 71.14
N TYR A 1107 -8.84 25.26 69.88
CA TYR A 1107 -8.01 26.03 68.97
C TYR A 1107 -8.86 26.92 68.04
N ILE A 1108 -8.35 28.11 67.73
CA ILE A 1108 -8.92 29.03 66.75
C ILE A 1108 -8.54 28.58 65.35
N GLY A 1109 -9.53 28.41 64.46
CA GLY A 1109 -9.34 28.07 63.04
C GLY A 1109 -9.90 29.09 62.06
N THR A 1110 -9.48 29.00 60.80
CA THR A 1110 -9.94 29.89 59.73
C THR A 1110 -11.46 29.78 59.53
N GLY A 1111 -12.16 30.90 59.70
CA GLY A 1111 -13.62 30.95 59.68
C GLY A 1111 -14.29 30.92 61.05
N CYS A 1112 -13.54 30.81 62.16
CA CYS A 1112 -14.08 31.08 63.49
C CYS A 1112 -14.52 32.55 63.59
N GLN A 1113 -15.44 32.84 64.51
CA GLN A 1113 -16.10 34.13 64.62
C GLN A 1113 -15.91 34.76 66.00
N VAL A 1114 -15.64 36.06 66.04
CA VAL A 1114 -15.67 36.88 67.27
C VAL A 1114 -16.96 37.67 67.25
N LYS A 1115 -17.89 37.34 68.15
CA LYS A 1115 -19.16 38.05 68.29
C LYS A 1115 -19.09 39.03 69.45
N MET A 1116 -19.24 40.31 69.15
CA MET A 1116 -19.30 41.39 70.14
C MET A 1116 -20.72 41.50 70.73
N LYS A 1117 -20.84 42.04 71.95
CA LYS A 1117 -22.14 42.27 72.63
C LYS A 1117 -23.12 43.18 71.88
N ASN A 1118 -22.66 43.95 70.89
CA ASN A 1118 -23.48 44.79 70.00
C ASN A 1118 -23.85 44.11 68.66
N ASP A 1119 -23.87 42.77 68.64
CA ASP A 1119 -24.18 41.90 67.49
C ASP A 1119 -23.26 42.02 66.25
N LYS A 1120 -22.19 42.83 66.28
CA LYS A 1120 -21.15 42.78 65.25
C LYS A 1120 -20.34 41.48 65.35
N VAL A 1121 -20.16 40.80 64.22
CA VAL A 1121 -19.42 39.55 64.09
C VAL A 1121 -18.22 39.73 63.16
N TYR A 1122 -17.04 39.34 63.61
CA TYR A 1122 -15.78 39.40 62.87
C TYR A 1122 -15.30 37.99 62.56
N THR A 1123 -14.83 37.74 61.32
CA THR A 1123 -14.29 36.41 60.97
C THR A 1123 -12.77 36.36 61.18
N VAL A 1124 -12.28 35.29 61.78
CA VAL A 1124 -10.86 35.07 62.06
C VAL A 1124 -10.22 34.29 60.91
N ILE A 1125 -9.07 34.77 60.43
CA ILE A 1125 -8.28 34.12 59.38
C ILE A 1125 -6.96 33.65 60.00
N VAL A 1126 -6.75 32.33 60.01
CA VAL A 1126 -5.59 31.66 60.61
C VAL A 1126 -4.62 31.25 59.51
N TRP A 1127 -3.35 31.63 59.65
CA TRP A 1127 -2.38 31.47 58.57
C TRP A 1127 -2.01 29.99 58.38
N GLY A 1128 -2.32 29.43 57.20
CA GLY A 1128 -1.98 28.05 56.82
C GLY A 1128 -3.04 26.99 57.16
N ASP A 1129 -4.13 27.34 57.84
CA ASP A 1129 -5.26 26.45 58.12
C ASP A 1129 -6.30 26.55 56.99
N LEU A 1130 -6.29 25.58 56.07
CA LEU A 1130 -7.15 25.53 54.88
C LEU A 1130 -8.52 24.90 55.16
N THR A 1131 -8.62 23.98 56.11
CA THR A 1131 -9.90 23.32 56.46
C THR A 1131 -10.70 24.07 57.53
N GLY A 1132 -10.07 24.98 58.28
CA GLY A 1132 -10.70 25.80 59.32
C GLY A 1132 -10.75 25.14 60.70
N ASN A 1133 -9.86 24.16 60.96
CA ASN A 1133 -9.88 23.35 62.19
C ASN A 1133 -8.97 23.90 63.32
N GLY A 1134 -8.18 24.93 63.05
CA GLY A 1134 -7.28 25.59 64.02
C GLY A 1134 -5.95 24.89 64.26
N LYS A 1135 -5.66 23.84 63.49
CA LYS A 1135 -4.35 23.20 63.39
C LYS A 1135 -4.04 23.07 61.90
N ILE A 1136 -2.77 22.91 61.56
CA ILE A 1136 -2.42 22.37 60.23
C ILE A 1136 -2.09 20.88 60.41
N SER A 1137 -2.79 20.03 59.67
CA SER A 1137 -2.51 18.60 59.59
C SER A 1137 -1.47 18.30 58.50
N LEU A 1138 -0.85 17.10 58.53
CA LEU A 1138 -0.04 16.62 57.41
C LEU A 1138 -0.87 16.70 56.11
N THR A 1139 -2.11 16.21 56.20
CA THR A 1139 -3.23 16.24 55.24
C THR A 1139 -3.82 17.65 54.95
N GLU A 1140 -3.00 18.69 55.08
CA GLU A 1140 -3.25 20.07 54.60
C GLU A 1140 -1.93 20.70 54.12
N LEU A 1141 -0.85 20.44 54.86
CA LEU A 1141 0.51 20.88 54.58
C LEU A 1141 0.95 20.51 53.13
N ALA A 1142 0.49 19.39 52.57
CA ALA A 1142 0.62 19.05 51.14
C ALA A 1142 -0.44 19.40 50.12
N ARG A 1143 -1.65 19.83 50.46
CA ARG A 1143 -2.41 20.56 49.43
C ARG A 1143 -1.64 21.84 49.12
N ILE A 1144 -0.99 22.41 50.14
CA ILE A 1144 0.02 23.47 49.99
C ILE A 1144 1.25 22.97 49.19
N SER A 1145 2.00 21.92 49.58
CA SER A 1145 3.16 21.51 48.74
C SER A 1145 2.81 20.77 47.43
N LYS A 1146 1.58 20.28 47.21
CA LYS A 1146 1.10 19.77 45.91
C LYS A 1146 0.75 20.94 44.98
N ILE A 1147 0.25 22.05 45.51
CA ILE A 1147 0.19 23.34 44.82
C ILE A 1147 1.62 23.88 44.49
N PHE A 1148 2.65 23.48 45.25
CA PHE A 1148 4.07 23.71 44.91
C PHE A 1148 4.74 22.58 44.07
N ALA A 1149 4.09 21.43 43.82
CA ALA A 1149 4.66 20.27 43.09
C ALA A 1149 3.88 19.90 41.82
N GLU A 1150 2.72 20.52 41.59
CA GLU A 1150 2.13 20.70 40.25
C GLU A 1150 2.90 21.79 39.47
N GLN A 1151 3.92 22.41 40.10
CA GLN A 1151 5.18 22.73 39.41
C GLN A 1151 5.94 21.43 39.11
N SER A 1152 5.72 20.90 37.89
CA SER A 1152 6.40 19.76 37.26
C SER A 1152 6.30 18.38 37.93
N THR A 1153 5.47 17.51 37.33
CA THR A 1153 5.42 16.03 37.45
C THR A 1153 6.21 15.35 38.58
N SER A 1154 5.69 15.38 39.81
CA SER A 1154 5.38 14.12 40.51
C SER A 1154 4.38 14.34 41.66
N THR A 1155 3.48 13.38 41.80
CA THR A 1155 2.66 13.11 42.99
C THR A 1155 3.48 13.27 44.28
N ASP A 1156 2.98 13.85 45.36
CA ASP A 1156 1.71 13.46 45.98
C ASP A 1156 1.15 14.49 46.99
N LEU A 1157 0.00 14.16 47.59
CA LEU A 1157 -0.47 14.88 48.79
C LEU A 1157 0.47 14.68 50.00
N GLU A 1158 0.81 15.77 50.68
CA GLU A 1158 0.66 15.85 52.15
C GLU A 1158 1.86 15.97 53.13
N LYS A 1159 2.93 16.75 52.75
CA LYS A 1159 3.91 17.47 53.65
C LYS A 1159 4.50 18.84 53.18
N SER A 1160 4.09 19.92 53.84
CA SER A 1160 4.83 21.17 54.18
C SER A 1160 5.40 21.07 55.61
N ALA A 1161 6.10 22.13 56.07
CA ALA A 1161 6.90 22.25 57.30
C ALA A 1161 8.21 21.42 57.23
N ILE A 1162 9.38 21.90 57.64
CA ILE A 1162 9.73 22.59 58.90
C ILE A 1162 11.09 23.34 58.70
N ASP A 1163 11.24 24.58 59.20
CA ASP A 1163 12.53 25.14 59.67
C ASP A 1163 12.71 24.59 61.10
N ILE A 1164 13.74 23.76 61.30
CA ILE A 1164 13.80 22.83 62.44
C ILE A 1164 14.42 23.49 63.68
N ASN A 1165 15.23 24.53 63.49
CA ASN A 1165 15.93 25.22 64.58
C ASN A 1165 15.39 26.63 64.89
N MET A 1166 14.47 27.17 64.09
CA MET A 1166 13.85 28.50 64.25
C MET A 1166 14.86 29.66 64.30
N ASN A 1167 15.98 29.54 63.59
CA ASN A 1167 16.99 30.61 63.52
C ASN A 1167 16.69 31.67 62.43
N GLY A 1168 15.78 31.37 61.50
CA GLY A 1168 15.42 32.27 60.39
C GLY A 1168 16.30 32.13 59.13
N LYS A 1169 17.11 31.06 59.04
CA LYS A 1169 17.89 30.65 57.86
C LYS A 1169 18.00 29.13 57.81
N LEU A 1170 17.91 28.57 56.60
CA LEU A 1170 18.28 27.18 56.34
C LEU A 1170 19.80 27.02 56.51
N ASP A 1171 20.25 26.31 57.54
CA ASP A 1171 21.68 26.10 57.80
C ASP A 1171 22.25 24.79 57.20
N LEU A 1172 23.54 24.52 57.42
CA LEU A 1172 24.24 23.36 56.84
C LEU A 1172 23.73 22.00 57.36
N VAL A 1173 23.05 21.95 58.51
CA VAL A 1173 22.39 20.76 59.04
C VAL A 1173 21.05 20.52 58.31
N GLU A 1174 20.34 21.60 57.99
CA GLU A 1174 19.06 21.56 57.29
C GLU A 1174 19.24 21.35 55.77
N LEU A 1175 20.32 21.90 55.19
CA LEU A 1175 20.78 21.60 53.84
C LEU A 1175 21.23 20.14 53.67
N ALA A 1176 21.86 19.52 54.70
CA ALA A 1176 22.27 18.11 54.64
C ALA A 1176 21.09 17.12 54.62
N ALA A 1177 19.91 17.53 55.10
CA ALA A 1177 18.68 16.75 55.00
C ALA A 1177 18.03 16.87 53.60
N ILE A 1178 18.09 18.05 52.99
CA ILE A 1178 17.50 18.34 51.66
C ILE A 1178 18.40 17.85 50.51
N ALA A 1179 19.72 17.84 50.66
CA ALA A 1179 20.69 17.35 49.67
C ALA A 1179 20.61 15.84 49.36
N ARG A 1180 19.62 15.12 49.90
CA ARG A 1180 19.30 13.71 49.57
C ARG A 1180 17.97 13.52 48.83
N LEU A 1181 17.24 14.61 48.55
CA LEU A 1181 16.06 14.64 47.68
C LEU A 1181 16.40 15.10 46.25
N GLN A 1182 17.68 15.23 45.93
CA GLN A 1182 18.16 15.55 44.58
C GLN A 1182 18.35 14.26 43.76
N LEU A 1183 17.54 14.08 42.71
CA LEU A 1183 17.98 13.57 41.39
C LEU A 1183 16.84 13.62 40.34
N LYS A 1184 16.21 14.79 40.21
CA LYS A 1184 15.63 15.31 38.97
C LYS A 1184 15.49 16.82 39.08
#